data_AF-A0A849U5D6-F1
#
_entry.id   AF-A0A849U5D6-F1
#
_cell.length_a   1.000
_cell.length_b   1.000
_cell.length_c   1.000
_cell.angle_alpha   90.00
_cell.angle_beta   90.00
_cell.angle_gamma   90.00
#
_symmetry.space_group_name_H-M   'P 1'
#
loop_
_entity.id
_entity.type
_entity.pdbx_description
1 polymer ?
#
loop_
_entity_poly.entity_id
_entity_poly.type
_entity_poly.pdbx_seq_one_letter_code
_entity_poly.pdbx_strand_id
1 'polypeptide(L)'
;MARGEPRPSAINELLEAAAAAEPQSPVAPAYRIWAADNLARDGRYALALNAYDGVVHTASSTRRLTAQMDLVGGALLHKAQVARLAGDPATAIRTYRELAAVTSTPAAALYYAGWIAEANGDDDEAARLYRAAAHDGQDTSRTDNPAELARRSLRRLETSKTVYKPTADALADVIEHAIDGGDVETLERLVSTTHFAVGPAAGHTGFEAPSMLKTLFRDLRASRIRVRRELAGSGSKRYLATTGWKGEWYRGEVLLLLTREPKGWQWTAVVLAEPHEAWVERWRPATPQTNQALPFSLRAPWPAGQSFKAGGLGPYIAEQAAVVATGVGGTILLAALANGPCGFGPRGRYYNEGNTHDEEDAFAIDFTRYERGVPYLNASGGTPVLAVHDGIVAWVSSGTASGDPNQSNTVIIEHADPSVPTDTDRFRSYYLHLDGPFQIPVSRGMPVITGQRLGLIDDTGNSTGSHLHFSIHDRNLPYPNVSEGRSVRPTPLSGVRLGDEDSGQCVLSDNVERFPGLRLQPSVANFGSVAPDHSRTLTVTAKNTTGATVTISFPASSPNAIFRWAAVNRVILNGAETSFELSFHPIDNAIRRETLRITSTDPGSPYALGLLGKGVGGLQPEPDEQPLPTALQFSPAPPISFGSVAVGSTATRTLTISNKTGASVAVSYPAPPTFSVFEWSAFNGAIAHNAEHRIEITFRPATTAIARGSLTVTSTTPSSPMVVDLLGKGPGGF
;
A
#
# COMPACT_ATOMS: atom_id res chain seq x y z
N MET A 1 18.41 1.05 40.94
CA MET A 1 17.14 0.41 40.56
C MET A 1 16.95 0.63 39.07
N ALA A 2 17.05 -0.45 38.29
CA ALA A 2 16.93 -0.41 36.83
C ALA A 2 15.50 -0.02 36.42
N ARG A 3 15.38 0.92 35.48
CA ARG A 3 14.10 1.27 34.85
C ARG A 3 13.64 0.03 34.07
N GLY A 4 12.53 -0.57 34.50
CA GLY A 4 11.97 -1.77 33.89
C GLY A 4 11.69 -1.54 32.40
N GLU A 5 12.18 -2.46 31.58
CA GLU A 5 11.82 -2.50 30.17
C GLU A 5 10.30 -2.62 30.02
N PRO A 6 9.68 -1.94 29.04
CA PRO A 6 8.27 -2.13 28.76
C PRO A 6 8.01 -3.58 28.36
N ARG A 7 7.01 -4.21 28.99
CA ARG A 7 6.60 -5.60 28.70
C ARG A 7 6.33 -5.80 27.19
N PRO A 8 6.55 -7.01 26.64
CA PRO A 8 6.10 -7.34 25.29
C PRO A 8 4.62 -6.98 25.10
N SER A 9 4.20 -6.65 23.87
CA SER A 9 2.78 -6.48 23.58
C SER A 9 2.05 -7.79 23.92
N ALA A 10 0.84 -7.72 24.47
CA ALA A 10 0.08 -8.91 24.88
C ALA A 10 -0.20 -9.88 23.72
N ILE A 11 -0.08 -9.41 22.46
CA ILE A 11 -0.13 -10.21 21.24
C ILE A 11 1.10 -11.11 21.13
N ASN A 12 2.29 -10.57 21.34
CA ASN A 12 3.53 -11.33 21.23
C ASN A 12 3.63 -12.42 22.29
N GLU A 13 3.13 -12.16 23.51
CA GLU A 13 3.01 -13.19 24.54
C GLU A 13 2.09 -14.34 24.09
N LEU A 14 0.99 -14.04 23.39
CA LEU A 14 0.09 -15.06 22.84
C LEU A 14 0.67 -15.81 21.65
N LEU A 15 1.37 -15.13 20.74
CA LEU A 15 2.05 -15.77 19.61
C LEU A 15 3.11 -16.74 20.11
N GLU A 16 3.89 -16.35 21.12
CA GLU A 16 4.86 -17.24 21.76
C GLU A 16 4.17 -18.40 22.51
N ALA A 17 3.07 -18.13 23.23
CA ALA A 17 2.30 -19.19 23.89
C ALA A 17 1.71 -20.19 22.87
N ALA A 18 1.20 -19.71 21.73
CA ALA A 18 0.70 -20.55 20.65
C ALA A 18 1.81 -21.38 20.01
N ALA A 19 2.99 -20.79 19.77
CA ALA A 19 4.16 -21.50 19.29
C ALA A 19 4.67 -22.55 20.30
N ALA A 20 4.59 -22.25 21.59
CA ALA A 20 5.03 -23.15 22.67
C ALA A 20 4.04 -24.29 22.96
N ALA A 21 2.74 -24.10 22.67
CA ALA A 21 1.72 -25.12 22.87
C ALA A 21 1.91 -26.31 21.91
N GLU A 22 2.37 -26.05 20.69
CA GLU A 22 2.64 -27.09 19.67
C GLU A 22 4.02 -26.86 19.02
N PRO A 23 5.13 -27.08 19.73
CA PRO A 23 6.47 -26.69 19.26
C PRO A 23 6.94 -27.46 18.03
N GLN A 24 6.32 -28.61 17.74
CA GLN A 24 6.58 -29.43 16.55
C GLN A 24 5.69 -29.05 15.35
N SER A 25 4.73 -28.14 15.55
CA SER A 25 3.83 -27.69 14.49
C SER A 25 4.61 -26.87 13.46
N PRO A 26 4.39 -27.11 12.15
CA PRO A 26 5.03 -26.33 11.09
C PRO A 26 4.62 -24.84 11.11
N VAL A 27 3.57 -24.47 11.86
CA VAL A 27 3.10 -23.09 12.03
C VAL A 27 3.81 -22.38 13.20
N ALA A 28 4.39 -23.12 14.16
CA ALA A 28 5.00 -22.51 15.34
C ALA A 28 6.11 -21.48 15.01
N PRO A 29 7.03 -21.73 14.06
CA PRO A 29 8.01 -20.72 13.67
C PRO A 29 7.38 -19.52 12.94
N ALA A 30 6.21 -19.67 12.32
CA ALA A 30 5.48 -18.55 11.73
C ALA A 30 4.91 -17.64 12.82
N TYR A 31 4.33 -18.15 13.90
CA TYR A 31 3.91 -17.28 15.01
C TYR A 31 5.06 -16.45 15.59
N ARG A 32 6.25 -17.04 15.69
CA ARG A 32 7.46 -16.33 16.15
C ARG A 32 7.91 -15.25 15.16
N ILE A 33 7.84 -15.50 13.84
CA ILE A 33 8.16 -14.47 12.85
C ILE A 33 7.16 -13.31 12.92
N TRP A 34 5.87 -13.59 13.16
CA TRP A 34 4.86 -12.54 13.32
C TRP A 34 5.14 -11.69 14.56
N ALA A 35 5.56 -12.33 15.67
CA ALA A 35 5.94 -11.62 16.89
C ALA A 35 7.18 -10.73 16.67
N ALA A 36 8.18 -11.23 15.94
CA ALA A 36 9.38 -10.47 15.58
C ALA A 36 9.04 -9.27 14.66
N ASP A 37 8.20 -9.49 13.65
CA ASP A 37 7.72 -8.44 12.74
C ASP A 37 6.88 -7.39 13.48
N ASN A 38 6.07 -7.77 14.48
CA ASN A 38 5.35 -6.82 15.32
C ASN A 38 6.32 -5.91 16.10
N LEU A 39 7.41 -6.47 16.66
CA LEU A 39 8.43 -5.68 17.35
C LEU A 39 9.13 -4.72 16.39
N ALA A 40 9.42 -5.16 15.16
CA ALA A 40 10.01 -4.32 14.14
C ALA A 40 9.07 -3.16 13.74
N ARG A 41 7.77 -3.45 13.54
CA ARG A 41 6.71 -2.45 13.28
C ARG A 41 6.60 -1.42 14.40
N ASP A 42 6.71 -1.86 15.65
CA ASP A 42 6.68 -1.00 16.84
C ASP A 42 7.99 -0.20 17.04
N GLY A 43 8.99 -0.35 16.16
CA GLY A 43 10.30 0.28 16.29
C GLY A 43 11.17 -0.30 17.41
N ARG A 44 10.81 -1.46 17.97
CA ARG A 44 11.52 -2.13 19.07
C ARG A 44 12.65 -3.02 18.56
N TYR A 45 13.59 -2.42 17.82
CA TYR A 45 14.58 -3.15 17.03
C TYR A 45 15.47 -4.11 17.84
N ALA A 46 15.92 -3.73 19.05
CA ALA A 46 16.75 -4.62 19.88
C ALA A 46 16.02 -5.93 20.24
N LEU A 47 14.72 -5.85 20.53
CA LEU A 47 13.92 -7.04 20.82
C LEU A 47 13.57 -7.82 19.56
N ALA A 48 13.31 -7.11 18.45
CA ALA A 48 13.07 -7.75 17.16
C ALA A 48 14.29 -8.59 16.72
N LEU A 49 15.52 -8.06 16.87
CA LEU A 49 16.75 -8.81 16.57
C LEU A 49 16.83 -10.11 17.35
N ASN A 50 16.62 -10.06 18.67
CA ASN A 50 16.61 -11.26 19.53
C ASN A 50 15.49 -12.24 19.14
N ALA A 51 14.32 -11.73 18.77
CA ALA A 51 13.20 -12.55 18.34
C ALA A 51 13.51 -13.29 17.02
N TYR A 52 14.12 -12.61 16.04
CA TYR A 52 14.54 -13.26 14.79
C TYR A 52 15.60 -14.33 15.00
N ASP A 53 16.53 -14.17 15.95
CA ASP A 53 17.47 -15.24 16.34
C ASP A 53 16.73 -16.50 16.82
N GLY A 54 15.68 -16.30 17.64
CA GLY A 54 14.80 -17.39 18.06
C GLY A 54 14.07 -18.06 16.89
N VAL A 55 13.62 -17.28 15.90
CA VAL A 55 13.00 -17.83 14.67
C VAL A 55 14.00 -18.68 13.89
N VAL A 56 15.21 -18.17 13.62
CA VAL A 56 16.25 -18.90 12.88
C VAL A 56 16.59 -20.23 13.56
N HIS A 57 16.76 -20.22 14.88
CA HIS A 57 17.05 -21.44 15.65
C HIS A 57 15.92 -22.48 15.54
N THR A 58 14.68 -22.05 15.68
CA THR A 58 13.53 -22.97 15.77
C THR A 58 13.03 -23.42 14.40
N ALA A 59 13.03 -22.54 13.40
CA ALA A 59 12.67 -22.89 12.02
C ALA A 59 13.66 -23.89 11.39
N SER A 60 14.94 -23.87 11.80
CA SER A 60 15.96 -24.80 11.30
C SER A 60 15.72 -26.26 11.69
N SER A 61 14.92 -26.52 12.73
CA SER A 61 14.64 -27.86 13.26
C SER A 61 13.20 -28.34 13.07
N THR A 62 12.34 -27.52 12.47
CA THR A 62 10.90 -27.80 12.30
C THR A 62 10.59 -28.18 10.85
N ARG A 63 9.62 -29.07 10.63
CA ARG A 63 9.11 -29.35 9.28
C ARG A 63 8.51 -28.09 8.65
N ARG A 64 8.75 -27.85 7.36
CA ARG A 64 8.15 -26.71 6.64
C ARG A 64 6.63 -26.87 6.47
N LEU A 65 5.90 -25.75 6.54
CA LEU A 65 4.45 -25.68 6.32
C LEU A 65 4.06 -26.00 4.87
N THR A 66 4.78 -25.41 3.92
CA THR A 66 4.76 -25.78 2.50
C THR A 66 6.20 -26.02 2.05
N ALA A 67 6.41 -26.73 0.94
CA ALA A 67 7.76 -27.00 0.43
C ALA A 67 8.55 -25.70 0.18
N GLN A 68 7.83 -24.63 -0.18
CA GLN A 68 8.36 -23.33 -0.60
C GLN A 68 8.47 -22.30 0.55
N MET A 69 7.94 -22.62 1.74
CA MET A 69 7.98 -21.72 2.91
C MET A 69 9.37 -21.71 3.58
N ASP A 70 10.20 -20.72 3.26
CA ASP A 70 11.53 -20.51 3.83
C ASP A 70 11.54 -19.53 5.03
N LEU A 71 11.07 -19.97 6.18
CA LEU A 71 11.00 -19.11 7.37
C LEU A 71 12.38 -18.64 7.86
N VAL A 72 13.46 -19.40 7.60
CA VAL A 72 14.83 -19.03 7.97
C VAL A 72 15.32 -17.85 7.14
N GLY A 73 15.24 -17.92 5.82
CA GLY A 73 15.64 -16.82 4.95
C GLY A 73 14.81 -15.55 5.17
N GLY A 74 13.50 -15.71 5.43
CA GLY A 74 12.63 -14.58 5.79
C GLY A 74 13.06 -13.89 7.09
N ALA A 75 13.37 -14.66 8.13
CA ALA A 75 13.84 -14.13 9.41
C ALA A 75 15.21 -13.44 9.28
N LEU A 76 16.15 -14.03 8.52
CA LEU A 76 17.46 -13.42 8.28
C LEU A 76 17.35 -12.12 7.49
N LEU A 77 16.48 -12.05 6.46
CA LEU A 77 16.23 -10.82 5.71
C LEU A 77 15.72 -9.70 6.63
N HIS A 78 14.64 -9.94 7.37
CA HIS A 78 14.08 -8.93 8.26
C HIS A 78 15.05 -8.58 9.41
N LYS A 79 15.80 -9.54 9.95
CA LYS A 79 16.86 -9.28 10.94
C LYS A 79 17.94 -8.35 10.39
N ALA A 80 18.41 -8.59 9.16
CA ALA A 80 19.41 -7.74 8.52
C ALA A 80 18.88 -6.32 8.28
N GLN A 81 17.62 -6.20 7.84
CA GLN A 81 16.95 -4.91 7.66
C GLN A 81 16.76 -4.16 8.99
N VAL A 82 16.33 -4.85 10.05
CA VAL A 82 16.21 -4.28 11.40
C VAL A 82 17.58 -3.85 11.94
N ALA A 83 18.63 -4.64 11.78
CA ALA A 83 19.98 -4.28 12.22
C ALA A 83 20.45 -2.99 11.56
N ARG A 84 20.20 -2.83 10.25
CA ARG A 84 20.48 -1.59 9.51
C ARG A 84 19.69 -0.41 10.09
N LEU A 85 18.39 -0.57 10.32
CA LEU A 85 17.53 0.49 10.90
C LEU A 85 17.91 0.84 12.34
N ALA A 86 18.48 -0.10 13.09
CA ALA A 86 19.01 0.10 14.43
C ALA A 86 20.39 0.80 14.45
N GLY A 87 20.99 1.06 13.29
CA GLY A 87 22.34 1.63 13.19
C GLY A 87 23.45 0.63 13.52
N ASP A 88 23.22 -0.67 13.34
CA ASP A 88 24.21 -1.75 13.52
C ASP A 88 24.60 -2.37 12.17
N PRO A 89 25.49 -1.71 11.40
CA PRO A 89 25.92 -2.19 10.09
C PRO A 89 26.69 -3.52 10.17
N ALA A 90 27.42 -3.77 11.26
CA ALA A 90 28.19 -4.99 11.43
C ALA A 90 27.27 -6.23 11.54
N THR A 91 26.21 -6.14 12.34
CA THR A 91 25.20 -7.21 12.41
C THR A 91 24.41 -7.31 11.11
N ALA A 92 24.08 -6.20 10.45
CA ALA A 92 23.39 -6.25 9.16
C ALA A 92 24.21 -6.98 8.08
N ILE A 93 25.49 -6.62 7.90
CA ILE A 93 26.41 -7.26 6.94
C ILE A 93 26.57 -8.75 7.26
N ARG A 94 26.79 -9.10 8.53
CA ARG A 94 26.93 -10.51 8.96
C ARG A 94 25.66 -11.31 8.67
N THR A 95 24.49 -10.76 8.99
CA THR A 95 23.20 -11.43 8.78
C THR A 95 22.88 -11.59 7.29
N TYR A 96 23.22 -10.61 6.44
CA TYR A 96 23.09 -10.78 4.99
C TYR A 96 24.02 -11.86 4.43
N ARG A 97 25.22 -12.04 4.98
CA ARG A 97 26.10 -13.16 4.61
C ARG A 97 25.53 -14.51 5.01
N GLU A 98 24.95 -14.59 6.21
CA GLU A 98 24.23 -15.77 6.66
C GLU A 98 23.05 -16.09 5.73
N LEU A 99 22.27 -15.08 5.34
CA LEU A 99 21.19 -15.22 4.34
C LEU A 99 21.73 -15.73 3.00
N ALA A 100 22.81 -15.14 2.49
CA ALA A 100 23.45 -15.56 1.24
C ALA A 100 23.91 -17.02 1.28
N ALA A 101 24.29 -17.55 2.45
CA ALA A 101 24.74 -18.92 2.60
C ALA A 101 23.60 -19.96 2.58
N VAL A 102 22.35 -19.54 2.80
CA VAL A 102 21.20 -20.45 2.93
C VAL A 102 20.13 -20.29 1.84
N THR A 103 20.13 -19.17 1.11
CA THR A 103 19.19 -18.91 0.02
C THR A 103 19.67 -19.47 -1.32
N SER A 104 18.73 -19.76 -2.23
CA SER A 104 19.03 -20.12 -3.63
C SER A 104 19.45 -18.91 -4.49
N THR A 105 19.21 -17.68 -4.01
CA THR A 105 19.46 -16.42 -4.74
C THR A 105 20.36 -15.46 -3.96
N PRO A 106 21.65 -15.79 -3.76
CA PRO A 106 22.54 -15.07 -2.83
C PRO A 106 22.89 -13.64 -3.26
N ALA A 107 22.77 -13.33 -4.56
CA ALA A 107 23.19 -12.04 -5.13
C ALA A 107 22.53 -10.85 -4.43
N ALA A 108 21.24 -10.94 -4.09
CA ALA A 108 20.51 -9.88 -3.39
C ALA A 108 21.14 -9.58 -2.02
N ALA A 109 21.32 -10.60 -1.20
CA ALA A 109 21.85 -10.46 0.15
C ALA A 109 23.31 -9.93 0.13
N LEU A 110 24.14 -10.44 -0.77
CA LEU A 110 25.52 -9.99 -0.94
C LEU A 110 25.61 -8.55 -1.44
N TYR A 111 24.74 -8.15 -2.38
CA TYR A 111 24.66 -6.77 -2.86
C TYR A 111 24.32 -5.81 -1.71
N TYR A 112 23.27 -6.09 -0.92
CA TYR A 112 22.91 -5.22 0.20
C TYR A 112 23.98 -5.17 1.31
N ALA A 113 24.67 -6.28 1.57
CA ALA A 113 25.82 -6.28 2.45
C ALA A 113 26.93 -5.35 1.92
N GLY A 114 27.22 -5.42 0.61
CA GLY A 114 28.20 -4.55 -0.04
C GLY A 114 27.82 -3.08 0.01
N TRP A 115 26.54 -2.77 -0.22
CA TRP A 115 26.01 -1.41 -0.11
C TRP A 115 26.15 -0.83 1.29
N ILE A 116 25.88 -1.64 2.33
CA ILE A 116 26.06 -1.22 3.71
C ILE A 116 27.54 -1.01 4.02
N ALA A 117 28.43 -1.88 3.56
CA ALA A 117 29.87 -1.70 3.73
C ALA A 117 30.36 -0.39 3.07
N GLU A 118 29.95 -0.12 1.83
CA GLU A 118 30.29 1.11 1.10
C GLU A 118 29.77 2.35 1.86
N ALA A 119 28.54 2.31 2.35
CA ALA A 119 27.92 3.42 3.09
C ALA A 119 28.61 3.70 4.44
N ASN A 120 29.36 2.73 4.97
CA ASN A 120 30.14 2.87 6.20
C ASN A 120 31.65 3.08 5.94
N GLY A 121 32.04 3.31 4.68
CA GLY A 121 33.41 3.65 4.30
C GLY A 121 34.36 2.47 4.15
N ASP A 122 33.85 1.23 4.15
CA ASP A 122 34.64 0.02 3.91
C ASP A 122 34.55 -0.39 2.43
N ASP A 123 35.22 0.37 1.57
CA ASP A 123 35.21 0.19 0.11
C ASP A 123 35.81 -1.17 -0.31
N ASP A 124 36.80 -1.68 0.43
CA ASP A 124 37.43 -2.98 0.14
C ASP A 124 36.46 -4.14 0.38
N GLU A 125 35.75 -4.09 1.51
CA GLU A 125 34.71 -5.05 1.83
C GLU A 125 33.53 -4.96 0.85
N ALA A 126 33.10 -3.74 0.52
CA ALA A 126 32.07 -3.50 -0.47
C ALA A 126 32.44 -4.11 -1.82
N ALA A 127 33.66 -3.86 -2.31
CA ALA A 127 34.13 -4.41 -3.58
C ALA A 127 34.19 -5.94 -3.56
N ARG A 128 34.59 -6.56 -2.43
CA ARG A 128 34.57 -8.02 -2.27
C ARG A 128 33.15 -8.59 -2.38
N LEU A 129 32.20 -7.96 -1.68
CA LEU A 129 30.79 -8.38 -1.68
C LEU A 129 30.12 -8.17 -3.04
N TYR A 130 30.37 -7.04 -3.70
CA TYR A 130 29.86 -6.79 -5.05
C TYR A 130 30.40 -7.77 -6.08
N ARG A 131 31.71 -8.11 -6.03
CA ARG A 131 32.28 -9.16 -6.91
C ARG A 131 31.59 -10.50 -6.71
N ALA A 132 31.32 -10.88 -5.46
CA ALA A 132 30.61 -12.12 -5.15
C ALA A 132 29.17 -12.10 -5.65
N ALA A 133 28.45 -10.98 -5.48
CA ALA A 133 27.08 -10.83 -6.00
C ALA A 133 27.01 -10.84 -7.54
N ALA A 134 28.06 -10.36 -8.22
CA ALA A 134 28.12 -10.24 -9.68
C ALA A 134 28.43 -11.55 -10.43
N HIS A 135 28.87 -12.61 -9.73
CA HIS A 135 29.56 -13.77 -10.30
C HIS A 135 28.70 -14.61 -11.28
N ASP A 136 27.38 -14.69 -11.07
CA ASP A 136 26.49 -15.65 -11.77
C ASP A 136 25.33 -15.01 -12.56
N GLY A 137 25.33 -13.69 -12.76
CA GLY A 137 24.23 -13.01 -13.49
C GLY A 137 24.41 -13.02 -15.01
N GLN A 138 23.31 -12.99 -15.77
CA GLN A 138 23.39 -12.53 -17.16
C GLN A 138 23.53 -11.00 -17.21
N ASP A 139 24.09 -10.46 -18.28
CA ASP A 139 24.04 -9.01 -18.52
C ASP A 139 22.59 -8.62 -18.80
N THR A 140 22.11 -7.60 -18.10
CA THR A 140 20.72 -7.13 -18.20
C THR A 140 20.66 -5.61 -18.06
N SER A 141 19.64 -4.99 -18.63
CA SER A 141 19.31 -3.58 -18.40
C SER A 141 18.45 -3.39 -17.14
N ARG A 142 18.04 -4.46 -16.46
CA ARG A 142 17.19 -4.39 -15.27
C ARG A 142 17.87 -3.66 -14.11
N THR A 143 17.17 -2.66 -13.58
CA THR A 143 17.64 -1.83 -12.45
C THR A 143 17.26 -2.41 -11.08
N ASP A 144 16.45 -3.47 -11.07
CA ASP A 144 16.09 -4.28 -9.90
C ASP A 144 16.90 -5.58 -9.79
N ASN A 145 17.79 -5.88 -10.75
CA ASN A 145 18.62 -7.07 -10.71
C ASN A 145 19.84 -6.86 -9.80
N PRO A 146 19.98 -7.60 -8.67
CA PRO A 146 21.06 -7.37 -7.72
C PRO A 146 22.47 -7.67 -8.25
N ALA A 147 22.61 -8.64 -9.17
CA ALA A 147 23.91 -8.96 -9.77
C ALA A 147 24.38 -7.82 -10.69
N GLU A 148 23.47 -7.23 -11.47
CA GLU A 148 23.79 -6.08 -12.32
C GLU A 148 24.06 -4.81 -11.48
N LEU A 149 23.26 -4.56 -10.44
CA LEU A 149 23.52 -3.49 -9.48
C LEU A 149 24.90 -3.63 -8.82
N ALA A 150 25.30 -4.86 -8.47
CA ALA A 150 26.62 -5.14 -7.92
C ALA A 150 27.74 -4.86 -8.93
N ARG A 151 27.61 -5.27 -10.19
CA ARG A 151 28.60 -4.95 -11.25
C ARG A 151 28.77 -3.45 -11.44
N ARG A 152 27.67 -2.70 -11.46
CA ARG A 152 27.68 -1.24 -11.61
C ARG A 152 28.29 -0.56 -10.40
N SER A 153 27.98 -1.02 -9.20
CA SER A 153 28.55 -0.52 -7.95
C SER A 153 30.06 -0.80 -7.86
N LEU A 154 30.50 -1.98 -8.30
CA LEU A 154 31.93 -2.30 -8.42
C LEU A 154 32.65 -1.36 -9.41
N ARG A 155 32.10 -1.17 -10.61
CA ARG A 155 32.64 -0.20 -11.59
C ARG A 155 32.70 1.22 -11.04
N ARG A 156 31.71 1.60 -10.21
CA ARG A 156 31.67 2.92 -9.54
C ARG A 156 32.79 3.07 -8.52
N LEU A 157 33.08 2.03 -7.72
CA LEU A 157 34.19 2.04 -6.77
C LEU A 157 35.55 2.13 -7.48
N GLU A 158 35.68 1.50 -8.65
CA GLU A 158 36.92 1.51 -9.44
C GLU A 158 37.14 2.82 -10.21
N THR A 159 36.12 3.68 -10.33
CA THR A 159 36.20 4.93 -11.10
C THR A 159 36.24 6.17 -10.19
N SER A 160 37.32 6.95 -10.28
CA SER A 160 37.54 8.14 -9.43
C SER A 160 36.78 9.40 -9.85
N LYS A 161 35.92 9.33 -10.87
CA LYS A 161 35.28 10.50 -11.49
C LYS A 161 33.90 10.85 -10.93
N THR A 162 33.40 10.10 -9.95
CA THR A 162 32.02 10.25 -9.46
C THR A 162 31.88 11.44 -8.52
N VAL A 163 31.00 12.39 -8.85
CA VAL A 163 30.73 13.58 -8.02
C VAL A 163 29.43 13.40 -7.25
N TYR A 164 29.50 13.55 -5.93
CA TYR A 164 28.33 13.49 -5.04
C TYR A 164 28.05 14.84 -4.39
N LYS A 165 26.81 15.03 -3.97
CA LYS A 165 26.38 16.17 -3.16
C LYS A 165 25.83 15.72 -1.80
N PRO A 166 25.96 16.54 -0.75
CA PRO A 166 25.53 16.14 0.59
C PRO A 166 24.00 16.01 0.73
N THR A 167 23.25 16.78 -0.05
CA THR A 167 21.77 16.78 -0.05
C THR A 167 21.21 16.79 -1.47
N ALA A 168 19.96 16.36 -1.62
CA ALA A 168 19.24 16.43 -2.88
C ALA A 168 19.08 17.89 -3.36
N ASP A 169 18.77 18.82 -2.46
CA ASP A 169 18.68 20.25 -2.77
C ASP A 169 20.01 20.81 -3.28
N ALA A 170 21.13 20.46 -2.63
CA ALA A 170 22.45 20.89 -3.09
C ALA A 170 22.80 20.34 -4.48
N LEU A 171 22.28 19.15 -4.83
CA LEU A 171 22.42 18.61 -6.19
C LEU A 171 21.52 19.34 -7.18
N ALA A 172 20.26 19.56 -6.82
CA ALA A 172 19.29 20.28 -7.65
C ALA A 172 19.76 21.70 -7.96
N ASP A 173 20.32 22.41 -6.97
CA ASP A 173 20.85 23.77 -7.11
C ASP A 173 21.99 23.83 -8.15
N VAL A 174 22.90 22.85 -8.12
CA VAL A 174 24.02 22.81 -9.08
C VAL A 174 23.52 22.43 -10.47
N ILE A 175 22.54 21.51 -10.58
CA ILE A 175 21.92 21.15 -11.86
C ILE A 175 21.20 22.36 -12.46
N GLU A 176 20.39 23.07 -11.68
CA GLU A 176 19.68 24.28 -12.10
C GLU A 176 20.65 25.34 -12.61
N HIS A 177 21.67 25.67 -11.82
CA HIS A 177 22.67 26.67 -12.22
C HIS A 177 23.41 26.27 -13.49
N ALA A 178 23.76 24.99 -13.64
CA ALA A 178 24.44 24.49 -14.83
C ALA A 178 23.53 24.51 -16.07
N ILE A 179 22.23 24.21 -15.93
CA ILE A 179 21.24 24.33 -17.00
C ILE A 179 21.09 25.81 -17.42
N ASP A 180 20.92 26.72 -16.47
CA ASP A 180 20.76 28.16 -16.73
C ASP A 180 21.99 28.78 -17.40
N GLY A 181 23.19 28.34 -16.99
CA GLY A 181 24.47 28.77 -17.55
C GLY A 181 24.89 28.07 -18.84
N GLY A 182 24.16 27.03 -19.28
CA GLY A 182 24.57 26.18 -20.41
C GLY A 182 25.85 25.36 -20.17
N ASP A 183 26.21 25.13 -18.90
CA ASP A 183 27.40 24.39 -18.49
C ASP A 183 27.15 22.87 -18.52
N VAL A 184 27.20 22.31 -19.72
CA VAL A 184 26.98 20.88 -19.93
C VAL A 184 28.10 20.03 -19.35
N GLU A 185 29.32 20.57 -19.24
CA GLU A 185 30.46 19.83 -18.68
C GLU A 185 30.25 19.53 -17.19
N THR A 186 29.67 20.48 -16.44
CA THR A 186 29.26 20.24 -15.07
C THR A 186 28.16 19.19 -14.97
N LEU A 187 27.15 19.24 -15.84
CA LEU A 187 26.09 18.23 -15.87
C LEU A 187 26.62 16.82 -16.20
N GLU A 188 27.54 16.72 -17.15
CA GLU A 188 28.24 15.47 -17.53
C GLU A 188 29.03 14.85 -16.36
N ARG A 189 29.51 15.68 -15.41
CA ARG A 189 30.19 15.19 -14.18
C ARG A 189 29.22 14.77 -13.07
N LEU A 190 28.00 15.31 -13.05
CA LEU A 190 27.01 15.04 -12.00
C LEU A 190 26.19 13.78 -12.28
N VAL A 191 25.95 13.49 -13.55
CA VAL A 191 25.21 12.30 -13.95
C VAL A 191 26.05 11.03 -13.74
N SER A 192 25.41 9.98 -13.25
CA SER A 192 26.07 8.70 -13.00
C SER A 192 26.38 7.97 -14.29
N THR A 193 27.65 7.77 -14.62
CA THR A 193 28.04 7.01 -15.82
C THR A 193 27.90 5.49 -15.65
N THR A 194 27.79 5.01 -14.42
CA THR A 194 27.64 3.59 -14.09
C THR A 194 26.20 3.19 -13.85
N HIS A 195 25.35 4.11 -13.37
CA HIS A 195 23.96 3.84 -13.02
C HIS A 195 22.95 4.63 -13.85
N PHE A 196 23.37 5.30 -14.94
CA PHE A 196 22.45 6.01 -15.81
C PHE A 196 21.33 5.09 -16.29
N ALA A 197 20.11 5.44 -15.93
CA ALA A 197 18.91 4.71 -16.32
C ALA A 197 17.87 5.64 -16.94
N VAL A 198 16.96 5.07 -17.72
CA VAL A 198 15.80 5.78 -18.25
C VAL A 198 14.55 4.94 -18.03
N GLY A 199 13.48 5.59 -17.63
CA GLY A 199 12.19 4.95 -17.45
C GLY A 199 11.07 5.94 -17.76
N PRO A 200 9.85 5.47 -18.00
CA PRO A 200 8.72 6.35 -18.14
C PRO A 200 8.12 6.67 -16.77
N ALA A 201 7.35 7.75 -16.63
CA ALA A 201 6.70 8.09 -15.35
C ALA A 201 5.67 7.01 -14.98
N ALA A 202 5.56 6.71 -13.68
CA ALA A 202 4.75 5.62 -13.14
C ALA A 202 5.01 4.28 -13.85
N GLY A 203 6.27 3.86 -13.85
CA GLY A 203 6.72 2.55 -14.33
C GLY A 203 8.10 2.25 -13.75
N HIS A 204 8.99 1.67 -14.56
CA HIS A 204 10.34 1.32 -14.09
C HIS A 204 11.45 1.88 -14.95
N THR A 205 12.60 2.06 -14.32
CA THR A 205 13.83 2.37 -15.02
C THR A 205 14.53 1.13 -15.58
N GLY A 206 15.20 1.30 -16.71
CA GLY A 206 16.19 0.38 -17.25
C GLY A 206 17.52 1.10 -17.40
N PHE A 207 18.61 0.43 -17.08
CA PHE A 207 19.94 0.94 -17.35
C PHE A 207 20.14 1.11 -18.85
N GLU A 208 20.73 2.25 -19.21
CA GLU A 208 20.88 2.63 -20.60
C GLU A 208 22.34 2.64 -21.05
N ALA A 209 22.55 2.45 -22.34
CA ALA A 209 23.87 2.49 -22.94
C ALA A 209 24.48 3.90 -22.81
N PRO A 210 25.82 4.04 -22.66
CA PRO A 210 26.47 5.35 -22.58
C PRO A 210 26.20 6.28 -23.78
N SER A 211 25.80 5.74 -24.93
CA SER A 211 25.36 6.51 -26.10
C SER A 211 24.11 7.34 -25.80
N MET A 212 23.18 6.84 -24.99
CA MET A 212 21.94 7.57 -24.64
C MET A 212 22.21 8.79 -23.77
N LEU A 213 23.28 8.75 -22.97
CA LEU A 213 23.74 9.90 -22.21
C LEU A 213 24.27 11.02 -23.13
N LYS A 214 25.01 10.65 -24.19
CA LYS A 214 25.45 11.62 -25.21
C LYS A 214 24.26 12.25 -25.92
N THR A 215 23.24 11.45 -26.24
CA THR A 215 21.98 11.93 -26.82
C THR A 215 21.25 12.88 -25.88
N LEU A 216 21.17 12.58 -24.58
CA LEU A 216 20.57 13.46 -23.58
C LEU A 216 21.22 14.84 -23.58
N PHE A 217 22.55 14.90 -23.55
CA PHE A 217 23.27 16.18 -23.55
C PHE A 217 23.21 16.92 -24.88
N ARG A 218 23.10 16.20 -26.01
CA ARG A 218 22.81 16.81 -27.31
C ARG A 218 21.44 17.47 -27.31
N ASP A 219 20.41 16.76 -26.84
CA ASP A 219 19.04 17.23 -26.77
C ASP A 219 18.90 18.39 -25.77
N LEU A 220 19.64 18.36 -24.65
CA LEU A 220 19.73 19.46 -23.69
C LEU A 220 20.30 20.73 -24.34
N ARG A 221 21.43 20.62 -25.08
CA ARG A 221 22.04 21.77 -25.81
C ARG A 221 21.11 22.38 -26.87
N ALA A 222 20.26 21.55 -27.48
CA ALA A 222 19.30 21.99 -28.50
C ALA A 222 18.01 22.61 -27.91
N SER A 223 17.82 22.50 -26.59
CA SER A 223 16.59 22.87 -25.91
C SER A 223 16.75 24.11 -25.04
N ARG A 224 15.64 24.79 -24.72
CA ARG A 224 15.61 25.85 -23.71
C ARG A 224 14.90 25.31 -22.48
N ILE A 225 15.68 24.71 -21.59
CA ILE A 225 15.17 24.00 -20.42
C ILE A 225 14.82 24.98 -19.31
N ARG A 226 13.71 24.70 -18.61
CA ARG A 226 13.34 25.36 -17.35
C ARG A 226 13.24 24.32 -16.25
N VAL A 227 13.86 24.60 -15.12
CA VAL A 227 13.83 23.74 -13.93
C VAL A 227 12.68 24.20 -13.00
N ARG A 228 11.93 23.25 -12.44
CA ARG A 228 11.01 23.51 -11.33
C ARG A 228 11.68 23.03 -10.05
N ARG A 229 12.01 23.97 -9.18
CA ARG A 229 12.80 23.74 -7.95
C ARG A 229 12.15 22.84 -6.91
N GLU A 230 10.83 22.65 -6.96
CA GLU A 230 10.13 21.80 -6.00
C GLU A 230 10.48 20.33 -6.28
N LEU A 231 11.30 19.74 -5.41
CA LEU A 231 11.67 18.33 -5.48
C LEU A 231 10.50 17.47 -5.01
N ALA A 232 9.98 16.63 -5.90
CA ALA A 232 9.02 15.58 -5.55
C ALA A 232 9.74 14.31 -5.09
N GLY A 233 9.01 13.36 -4.51
CA GLY A 233 9.52 12.07 -4.05
C GLY A 233 9.85 12.02 -2.55
N SER A 234 10.21 10.83 -2.07
CA SER A 234 10.42 10.53 -0.65
C SER A 234 11.73 9.77 -0.44
N GLY A 235 12.17 9.67 0.82
CA GLY A 235 13.36 8.88 1.20
C GLY A 235 14.62 9.22 0.40
N SER A 236 15.17 8.21 -0.28
CA SER A 236 16.42 8.26 -1.04
C SER A 236 16.21 8.56 -2.54
N LYS A 237 15.01 8.94 -2.97
CA LYS A 237 14.69 9.38 -4.33
C LYS A 237 14.12 10.79 -4.34
N ARG A 238 14.58 11.64 -5.26
CA ARG A 238 13.96 12.94 -5.56
C ARG A 238 13.83 13.13 -7.06
N TYR A 239 12.73 13.75 -7.47
CA TYR A 239 12.43 14.07 -8.86
C TYR A 239 12.54 15.58 -9.05
N LEU A 240 13.49 16.00 -9.88
CA LEU A 240 13.64 17.38 -10.30
C LEU A 240 12.95 17.56 -11.66
N ALA A 241 11.82 18.26 -11.68
CA ALA A 241 11.06 18.44 -12.91
C ALA A 241 11.72 19.47 -13.83
N THR A 242 11.86 19.12 -15.10
CA THR A 242 12.41 20.00 -16.13
C THR A 242 11.50 20.02 -17.35
N THR A 243 11.34 21.20 -17.96
CA THR A 243 10.42 21.41 -19.09
C THR A 243 11.11 22.13 -20.24
N GLY A 244 10.53 22.06 -21.44
CA GLY A 244 11.06 22.77 -22.61
C GLY A 244 12.04 21.95 -23.46
N TRP A 245 12.09 20.64 -23.21
CA TRP A 245 12.86 19.70 -24.03
C TRP A 245 12.26 19.60 -25.44
N LYS A 246 13.13 19.72 -26.46
CA LYS A 246 12.78 19.67 -27.89
C LYS A 246 13.64 18.66 -28.65
N GLY A 247 14.22 17.71 -27.92
CA GLY A 247 15.11 16.70 -28.45
C GLY A 247 14.41 15.68 -29.33
N GLU A 248 15.21 14.83 -29.96
CA GLU A 248 14.66 13.69 -30.68
C GLU A 248 14.08 12.67 -29.69
N TRP A 249 14.80 12.40 -28.60
CA TRP A 249 14.47 11.39 -27.59
C TRP A 249 13.84 12.00 -26.35
N TYR A 250 14.32 13.15 -25.91
CA TYR A 250 13.84 13.82 -24.71
C TYR A 250 13.00 15.04 -25.12
N ARG A 251 11.70 15.03 -24.81
CA ARG A 251 10.72 16.04 -25.24
C ARG A 251 9.77 16.43 -24.10
N GLY A 252 9.24 17.65 -24.17
CA GLY A 252 8.22 18.11 -23.24
C GLY A 252 8.74 18.25 -21.81
N GLU A 253 8.09 17.55 -20.88
CA GLU A 253 8.50 17.43 -19.48
C GLU A 253 9.31 16.16 -19.25
N VAL A 254 10.47 16.34 -18.61
CA VAL A 254 11.43 15.28 -18.29
C VAL A 254 11.82 15.48 -16.83
N LEU A 255 11.72 14.43 -16.01
CA LEU A 255 12.13 14.49 -14.61
C LEU A 255 13.54 13.92 -14.49
N LEU A 256 14.40 14.59 -13.74
CA LEU A 256 15.72 14.08 -13.40
C LEU A 256 15.60 13.35 -12.06
N LEU A 257 15.93 12.06 -12.04
CA LEU A 257 15.91 11.25 -10.83
C LEU A 257 17.25 11.40 -10.10
N LEU A 258 17.16 11.95 -8.90
CA LEU A 258 18.26 12.11 -7.98
C LEU A 258 18.16 11.01 -6.92
N THR A 259 19.19 10.19 -6.76
CA THR A 259 19.21 9.12 -5.75
C THR A 259 20.30 9.34 -4.72
N ARG A 260 20.05 8.87 -3.51
CA ARG A 260 21.06 8.81 -2.44
C ARG A 260 21.87 7.52 -2.57
N GLU A 261 23.08 7.65 -3.08
CA GLU A 261 24.09 6.60 -3.13
C GLU A 261 24.87 6.54 -1.80
N PRO A 262 25.66 5.48 -1.55
CA PRO A 262 26.45 5.34 -0.32
C PRO A 262 27.29 6.57 0.05
N LYS A 263 27.87 7.24 -0.95
CA LYS A 263 28.77 8.40 -0.78
C LYS A 263 28.06 9.77 -0.90
N GLY A 264 26.75 9.80 -1.12
CA GLY A 264 25.95 11.03 -1.21
C GLY A 264 24.94 11.01 -2.36
N TRP A 265 24.34 12.16 -2.64
CA TRP A 265 23.34 12.33 -3.70
C TRP A 265 23.97 12.44 -5.09
N GLN A 266 23.37 11.75 -6.05
CA GLN A 266 23.80 11.74 -7.44
C GLN A 266 22.60 11.77 -8.40
N TRP A 267 22.79 12.32 -9.61
CA TRP A 267 21.80 12.21 -10.69
C TRP A 267 21.98 10.87 -11.40
N THR A 268 21.00 9.97 -11.27
CA THR A 268 21.15 8.57 -11.72
C THR A 268 20.19 8.18 -12.83
N ALA A 269 19.06 8.87 -13.02
CA ALA A 269 18.17 8.52 -14.11
C ALA A 269 17.43 9.71 -14.72
N VAL A 270 16.80 9.44 -15.85
CA VAL A 270 15.81 10.32 -16.47
C VAL A 270 14.47 9.61 -16.50
N VAL A 271 13.42 10.31 -16.08
CA VAL A 271 12.03 9.82 -16.12
C VAL A 271 11.23 10.63 -17.13
N LEU A 272 10.63 9.92 -18.08
CA LEU A 272 9.87 10.52 -19.18
C LEU A 272 8.41 10.68 -18.75
N ALA A 273 7.95 11.93 -18.58
CA ALA A 273 6.53 12.18 -18.33
C ALA A 273 5.69 11.91 -19.58
N GLU A 274 6.24 12.21 -20.77
CA GLU A 274 5.58 12.00 -22.06
C GLU A 274 6.48 11.18 -23.00
N PRO A 275 6.66 9.88 -22.73
CA PRO A 275 7.39 9.01 -23.64
C PRO A 275 6.66 8.93 -24.99
N HIS A 276 7.41 8.77 -26.08
CA HIS A 276 6.89 8.74 -27.45
C HIS A 276 7.32 7.46 -28.19
N GLU A 277 6.95 7.38 -29.46
CA GLU A 277 7.14 6.20 -30.32
C GLU A 277 8.57 5.64 -30.35
N ALA A 278 9.61 6.50 -30.30
CA ALA A 278 10.99 6.01 -30.34
C ALA A 278 11.39 5.27 -29.04
N TRP A 279 10.85 5.69 -27.89
CA TRP A 279 11.04 4.96 -26.63
C TRP A 279 10.24 3.66 -26.60
N VAL A 280 9.02 3.65 -27.13
CA VAL A 280 8.24 2.41 -27.28
C VAL A 280 8.98 1.40 -28.12
N GLU A 281 9.54 1.81 -29.26
CA GLU A 281 10.31 0.93 -30.12
C GLU A 281 11.59 0.43 -29.44
N ARG A 282 12.29 1.32 -28.70
CA ARG A 282 13.51 0.97 -27.97
C ARG A 282 13.27 -0.06 -26.87
N TRP A 283 12.14 0.05 -26.16
CA TRP A 283 11.76 -0.87 -25.08
C TRP A 283 10.84 -1.99 -25.53
N ARG A 284 10.64 -2.16 -26.84
CA ARG A 284 9.88 -3.28 -27.36
C ARG A 284 10.68 -4.56 -27.10
N PRO A 285 10.10 -5.58 -26.45
CA PRO A 285 10.76 -6.85 -26.26
C PRO A 285 11.03 -7.50 -27.62
N ALA A 286 12.18 -8.16 -27.74
CA ALA A 286 12.54 -8.86 -28.97
C ALA A 286 11.54 -9.97 -29.34
N THR A 287 10.90 -10.58 -28.33
CA THR A 287 9.82 -11.55 -28.51
C THR A 287 8.70 -11.26 -27.51
N PRO A 288 7.55 -10.75 -27.99
CA PRO A 288 6.37 -10.59 -27.16
C PRO A 288 5.94 -11.94 -26.58
N GLN A 289 5.70 -12.00 -25.27
CA GLN A 289 5.17 -13.20 -24.64
C GLN A 289 3.67 -13.31 -24.93
N THR A 290 3.21 -14.54 -25.18
CA THR A 290 1.79 -14.87 -25.36
C THR A 290 1.42 -15.97 -24.38
N ASN A 291 0.71 -15.64 -23.30
CA ASN A 291 0.24 -16.60 -22.29
C ASN A 291 -1.29 -16.64 -22.19
N GLN A 292 -1.77 -17.71 -21.54
CA GLN A 292 -3.19 -17.95 -21.34
C GLN A 292 -3.76 -17.09 -20.19
N ALA A 293 -5.06 -16.88 -20.26
CA ALA A 293 -5.85 -16.30 -19.17
C ALA A 293 -5.85 -17.23 -17.94
N LEU A 294 -6.15 -16.66 -16.78
CA LEU A 294 -6.37 -17.44 -15.57
C LEU A 294 -7.63 -18.31 -15.69
N PRO A 295 -7.64 -19.51 -15.07
CA PRO A 295 -8.82 -20.37 -15.07
C PRO A 295 -9.94 -19.88 -14.14
N PHE A 296 -9.71 -18.79 -13.42
CA PHE A 296 -10.66 -18.16 -12.49
C PHE A 296 -10.53 -16.63 -12.54
N SER A 297 -11.58 -15.94 -12.07
CA SER A 297 -11.56 -14.48 -11.97
C SER A 297 -10.84 -14.03 -10.70
N LEU A 298 -10.00 -13.02 -10.83
CA LEU A 298 -9.42 -12.29 -9.71
C LEU A 298 -10.26 -11.07 -9.34
N ARG A 299 -10.07 -10.53 -8.13
CA ARG A 299 -10.43 -9.15 -7.80
C ARG A 299 -9.26 -8.23 -8.16
N ALA A 300 -9.55 -6.97 -8.47
CA ALA A 300 -8.51 -5.95 -8.62
C ALA A 300 -7.72 -5.75 -7.30
N PRO A 301 -6.40 -5.52 -7.33
CA PRO A 301 -5.57 -5.36 -6.13
C PRO A 301 -5.72 -4.00 -5.44
N TRP A 302 -6.68 -3.17 -5.84
CA TRP A 302 -6.94 -1.84 -5.28
C TRP A 302 -8.39 -1.73 -4.78
N PRO A 303 -8.71 -0.78 -3.87
CA PRO A 303 -10.03 -0.63 -3.30
C PRO A 303 -11.16 -0.42 -4.30
N ALA A 304 -12.34 -0.90 -3.93
CA ALA A 304 -13.57 -0.72 -4.68
C ALA A 304 -13.82 0.75 -5.04
N GLY A 305 -14.31 0.99 -6.26
CA GLY A 305 -14.57 2.34 -6.79
C GLY A 305 -13.37 3.00 -7.47
N GLN A 306 -12.15 2.48 -7.29
CA GLN A 306 -11.02 2.87 -8.13
C GLN A 306 -11.04 2.10 -9.45
N SER A 307 -10.44 2.69 -10.48
CA SER A 307 -10.48 2.12 -11.82
C SER A 307 -9.15 2.25 -12.55
N PHE A 308 -8.78 1.18 -13.24
CA PHE A 308 -7.61 1.05 -14.08
C PHE A 308 -8.06 0.93 -15.54
N LYS A 309 -7.34 1.57 -16.45
CA LYS A 309 -7.53 1.45 -17.89
C LYS A 309 -6.38 0.60 -18.40
N ALA A 310 -6.69 -0.57 -18.92
CA ALA A 310 -5.71 -1.46 -19.51
C ALA A 310 -5.08 -0.81 -20.75
N GLY A 311 -3.80 -1.05 -20.99
CA GLY A 311 -3.10 -0.55 -22.17
C GLY A 311 -1.61 -0.42 -21.94
N GLY A 312 -0.85 -0.62 -23.01
CA GLY A 312 0.59 -0.34 -23.05
C GLY A 312 0.88 1.15 -23.29
N LEU A 313 2.16 1.47 -23.31
CA LEU A 313 2.70 2.75 -23.70
C LEU A 313 2.35 3.12 -25.15
N GLY A 314 2.35 2.16 -26.07
CA GLY A 314 1.97 2.36 -27.48
C GLY A 314 0.53 2.88 -27.65
N PRO A 315 -0.50 2.14 -27.17
CA PRO A 315 -1.90 2.59 -27.19
C PRO A 315 -2.11 3.94 -26.49
N TYR A 316 -1.40 4.20 -25.39
CA TYR A 316 -1.46 5.49 -24.70
C TYR A 316 -0.92 6.64 -25.56
N ILE A 317 0.21 6.46 -26.24
CA ILE A 317 0.76 7.46 -27.16
C ILE A 317 -0.19 7.72 -28.33
N ALA A 318 -0.83 6.69 -28.87
CA ALA A 318 -1.83 6.86 -29.92
C ALA A 318 -3.04 7.70 -29.44
N GLU A 319 -3.49 7.49 -28.20
CA GLU A 319 -4.55 8.29 -27.58
C GLU A 319 -4.11 9.76 -27.41
N GLN A 320 -2.89 10.00 -26.95
CA GLN A 320 -2.32 11.36 -26.85
C GLN A 320 -2.24 12.03 -28.23
N ALA A 321 -1.76 11.32 -29.25
CA ALA A 321 -1.64 11.83 -30.61
C ALA A 321 -3.02 12.21 -31.19
N ALA A 322 -4.07 11.42 -30.92
CA ALA A 322 -5.43 11.72 -31.34
C ALA A 322 -5.98 13.00 -30.69
N VAL A 323 -5.69 13.22 -29.40
CA VAL A 323 -6.05 14.47 -28.69
C VAL A 323 -5.34 15.66 -29.33
N VAL A 324 -4.05 15.55 -29.67
CA VAL A 324 -3.29 16.64 -30.30
C VAL A 324 -3.74 16.91 -31.73
N ALA A 325 -3.95 15.87 -32.54
CA ALA A 325 -4.26 15.97 -33.97
C ALA A 325 -5.59 16.67 -34.26
N THR A 326 -6.52 16.70 -33.30
CA THR A 326 -7.85 17.32 -33.46
C THR A 326 -7.86 18.83 -33.15
N GLY A 327 -6.72 19.42 -32.77
CA GLY A 327 -6.59 20.87 -32.58
C GLY A 327 -7.57 21.42 -31.53
N VAL A 328 -8.42 22.38 -31.92
CA VAL A 328 -9.49 22.90 -31.03
C VAL A 328 -10.47 21.79 -30.60
N GLY A 329 -10.72 20.79 -31.47
CA GLY A 329 -11.50 19.60 -31.16
C GLY A 329 -10.83 18.65 -30.16
N GLY A 330 -9.52 18.79 -29.95
CA GLY A 330 -8.75 18.04 -28.95
C GLY A 330 -9.21 18.31 -27.53
N THR A 331 -9.65 19.54 -27.24
CA THR A 331 -10.25 19.86 -25.93
C THR A 331 -11.57 19.13 -25.71
N ILE A 332 -12.36 18.93 -26.76
CA ILE A 332 -13.63 18.21 -26.71
C ILE A 332 -13.37 16.70 -26.59
N LEU A 333 -12.43 16.15 -27.36
CA LEU A 333 -12.04 14.75 -27.28
C LEU A 333 -11.42 14.43 -25.90
N LEU A 334 -10.54 15.27 -25.39
CA LEU A 334 -9.97 15.15 -24.05
C LEU A 334 -11.05 15.24 -22.98
N ALA A 335 -12.01 16.16 -23.09
CA ALA A 335 -13.13 16.24 -22.17
C ALA A 335 -14.03 14.99 -22.24
N ALA A 336 -14.26 14.43 -23.42
CA ALA A 336 -15.02 13.20 -23.61
C ALA A 336 -14.30 11.99 -22.98
N LEU A 337 -13.00 11.82 -23.25
CA LEU A 337 -12.16 10.79 -22.64
C LEU A 337 -12.12 10.95 -21.12
N ALA A 338 -11.90 12.18 -20.62
CA ALA A 338 -11.86 12.48 -19.19
C ALA A 338 -13.20 12.23 -18.47
N ASN A 339 -14.34 12.31 -19.16
CA ASN A 339 -15.67 12.05 -18.59
C ASN A 339 -16.10 10.58 -18.65
N GLY A 340 -15.35 9.72 -19.35
CA GLY A 340 -15.58 8.28 -19.31
C GLY A 340 -15.28 7.68 -17.93
N PRO A 341 -15.87 6.52 -17.56
CA PRO A 341 -15.60 5.84 -16.29
C PRO A 341 -14.10 5.55 -16.10
N CYS A 342 -13.39 5.29 -17.21
CA CYS A 342 -11.94 5.14 -17.26
C CYS A 342 -11.12 6.35 -17.75
N GLY A 343 -11.73 7.53 -17.89
CA GLY A 343 -10.99 8.79 -17.99
C GLY A 343 -9.95 8.85 -19.12
N PHE A 344 -9.03 9.79 -19.00
CA PHE A 344 -7.86 9.96 -19.87
C PHE A 344 -6.58 9.62 -19.09
N GLY A 345 -5.59 9.00 -19.74
CA GLY A 345 -4.31 8.61 -19.13
C GLY A 345 -4.10 7.09 -19.07
N PRO A 346 -2.84 6.62 -19.02
CA PRO A 346 -2.54 5.23 -18.75
C PRO A 346 -2.70 5.05 -17.25
N ARG A 347 -3.90 4.67 -16.80
CA ARG A 347 -4.15 4.41 -15.38
C ARG A 347 -3.42 3.18 -14.87
N GLY A 348 -2.71 2.52 -15.77
CA GLY A 348 -1.43 1.92 -15.49
C GLY A 348 -0.77 1.40 -16.76
N ARG A 349 0.40 0.76 -16.63
CA ARG A 349 1.13 0.18 -17.76
C ARG A 349 0.90 -1.30 -17.81
N TYR A 350 0.68 -1.80 -19.02
CA TYR A 350 0.37 -3.20 -19.23
C TYR A 350 1.17 -3.76 -20.39
N TYR A 351 1.82 -4.90 -20.11
CA TYR A 351 2.30 -5.89 -21.07
C TYR A 351 3.44 -5.57 -22.00
N ASN A 352 4.35 -6.56 -22.15
CA ASN A 352 5.29 -6.70 -23.28
C ASN A 352 5.96 -5.38 -23.70
N GLU A 353 6.21 -4.48 -22.76
CA GLU A 353 6.65 -3.11 -23.04
C GLU A 353 7.34 -2.54 -21.81
N GLY A 354 8.61 -2.18 -21.94
CA GLY A 354 9.38 -1.59 -20.84
C GLY A 354 10.41 -2.55 -20.25
N ASN A 355 11.18 -2.04 -19.30
CA ASN A 355 12.41 -2.69 -18.83
C ASN A 355 12.17 -3.84 -17.83
N THR A 356 10.93 -4.06 -17.43
CA THR A 356 10.49 -4.98 -16.35
C THR A 356 9.15 -5.66 -16.68
N HIS A 357 8.53 -5.33 -17.81
CA HIS A 357 7.31 -5.99 -18.31
C HIS A 357 7.64 -6.82 -19.54
N ASP A 358 8.72 -7.58 -19.45
CA ASP A 358 9.19 -8.55 -20.41
C ASP A 358 9.44 -9.89 -19.72
N GLU A 359 9.79 -10.90 -20.52
CA GLU A 359 10.29 -12.17 -19.98
C GLU A 359 9.35 -12.82 -18.93
N GLU A 360 9.82 -13.00 -17.69
CA GLU A 360 9.06 -13.56 -16.59
C GLU A 360 7.95 -12.65 -16.07
N ASP A 361 8.04 -11.33 -16.23
CA ASP A 361 7.07 -10.33 -15.75
C ASP A 361 6.28 -9.67 -16.90
N ALA A 362 6.31 -10.30 -18.08
CA ALA A 362 5.65 -9.81 -19.30
C ALA A 362 4.16 -9.43 -19.14
N PHE A 363 3.46 -9.97 -18.14
CA PHE A 363 2.04 -9.71 -17.88
C PHE A 363 1.75 -8.85 -16.65
N ALA A 364 2.77 -8.24 -16.05
CA ALA A 364 2.61 -7.36 -14.90
C ALA A 364 1.85 -6.06 -15.25
N ILE A 365 1.23 -5.48 -14.22
CA ILE A 365 0.47 -4.23 -14.25
C ILE A 365 1.14 -3.21 -13.33
N ASP A 366 1.38 -2.00 -13.83
CA ASP A 366 1.75 -0.87 -12.99
C ASP A 366 0.55 0.02 -12.72
N PHE A 367 -0.17 -0.20 -11.63
CA PHE A 367 -1.34 0.58 -11.28
C PHE A 367 -0.99 1.88 -10.57
N THR A 368 -1.56 2.99 -11.05
CA THR A 368 -1.56 4.28 -10.34
C THR A 368 -2.96 4.65 -9.89
N ARG A 369 -3.06 5.44 -8.82
CA ARG A 369 -4.36 5.99 -8.43
C ARG A 369 -4.89 6.86 -9.55
N TYR A 370 -6.20 6.85 -9.74
CA TYR A 370 -6.86 7.69 -10.73
C TYR A 370 -7.42 9.00 -10.15
N GLU A 371 -7.19 10.10 -10.87
CA GLU A 371 -7.86 11.39 -10.72
C GLU A 371 -8.27 11.94 -12.09
N ARG A 372 -9.42 12.62 -12.13
CA ARG A 372 -10.03 13.05 -13.39
C ARG A 372 -9.17 14.09 -14.11
N GLY A 373 -8.77 13.76 -15.34
CA GLY A 373 -8.00 14.67 -16.21
C GLY A 373 -6.50 14.67 -15.95
N VAL A 374 -6.00 13.78 -15.09
CA VAL A 374 -4.58 13.73 -14.73
C VAL A 374 -3.95 12.42 -15.27
N PRO A 375 -3.02 12.49 -16.23
CA PRO A 375 -2.44 11.29 -16.84
C PRO A 375 -1.49 10.52 -15.90
N TYR A 376 -0.79 11.22 -15.00
CA TYR A 376 0.11 10.61 -14.01
C TYR A 376 -0.07 11.28 -12.65
N LEU A 377 -0.20 10.49 -11.58
CA LEU A 377 -0.35 11.01 -10.23
C LEU A 377 0.86 10.68 -9.34
N ASN A 378 1.65 11.70 -9.03
CA ASN A 378 2.60 11.65 -7.91
C ASN A 378 1.89 11.47 -6.55
N ALA A 379 0.59 11.72 -6.46
CA ALA A 379 -0.23 11.54 -5.26
C ALA A 379 -0.80 10.11 -5.08
N SER A 380 -0.38 9.14 -5.90
CA SER A 380 -0.78 7.74 -5.75
C SER A 380 -0.28 7.11 -4.46
N GLY A 381 0.79 7.67 -3.88
CA GLY A 381 1.33 7.26 -2.59
C GLY A 381 0.26 7.19 -1.51
N GLY A 382 0.29 6.13 -0.69
CA GLY A 382 -0.67 5.93 0.39
C GLY A 382 -2.00 5.28 -0.05
N THR A 383 -2.16 4.92 -1.33
CA THR A 383 -3.33 4.15 -1.78
C THR A 383 -3.25 2.72 -1.25
N PRO A 384 -4.32 2.16 -0.64
CA PRO A 384 -4.27 0.79 -0.13
C PRO A 384 -4.09 -0.25 -1.24
N VAL A 385 -3.29 -1.28 -0.97
CA VAL A 385 -3.14 -2.47 -1.80
C VAL A 385 -3.83 -3.64 -1.09
N LEU A 386 -4.67 -4.36 -1.83
CA LEU A 386 -5.55 -5.41 -1.32
C LEU A 386 -5.21 -6.75 -1.96
N ALA A 387 -5.34 -7.84 -1.19
CA ALA A 387 -5.23 -9.20 -1.72
C ALA A 387 -6.30 -9.46 -2.79
N VAL A 388 -5.87 -9.99 -3.95
CA VAL A 388 -6.76 -10.29 -5.08
C VAL A 388 -7.55 -11.58 -4.91
N HIS A 389 -7.05 -12.47 -4.07
CA HIS A 389 -7.59 -13.79 -3.80
C HIS A 389 -7.09 -14.30 -2.44
N ASP A 390 -7.83 -15.24 -1.83
CA ASP A 390 -7.43 -15.93 -0.61
C ASP A 390 -6.12 -16.71 -0.85
N GLY A 391 -5.26 -16.79 0.16
CA GLY A 391 -3.97 -17.46 0.05
C GLY A 391 -3.12 -17.43 1.31
N ILE A 392 -1.84 -17.79 1.17
CA ILE A 392 -0.85 -17.76 2.25
C ILE A 392 0.30 -16.85 1.81
N VAL A 393 0.73 -15.94 2.68
CA VAL A 393 1.86 -15.06 2.41
C VAL A 393 3.14 -15.89 2.35
N ALA A 394 3.70 -16.03 1.14
CA ALA A 394 4.88 -16.83 0.86
C ALA A 394 6.18 -16.04 1.10
N TRP A 395 6.15 -14.72 0.90
CA TRP A 395 7.28 -13.83 1.06
C TRP A 395 6.86 -12.43 1.47
N VAL A 396 7.66 -11.80 2.32
CA VAL A 396 7.54 -10.38 2.69
C VAL A 396 8.94 -9.78 2.72
N SER A 397 9.09 -8.63 2.08
CA SER A 397 10.19 -7.69 2.32
C SER A 397 9.55 -6.39 2.79
N SER A 398 9.84 -5.97 4.02
CA SER A 398 9.17 -4.81 4.63
C SER A 398 10.11 -3.79 5.26
N GLY A 399 11.37 -4.13 5.50
CA GLY A 399 12.31 -3.26 6.20
C GLY A 399 12.96 -2.17 5.34
N THR A 400 12.46 -1.92 4.13
CA THR A 400 12.96 -0.84 3.27
C THR A 400 12.21 0.45 3.53
N ALA A 401 12.93 1.57 3.66
CA ALA A 401 12.31 2.88 3.79
C ALA A 401 11.61 3.28 2.49
N SER A 402 10.50 4.02 2.63
CA SER A 402 9.78 4.60 1.50
C SER A 402 10.73 5.42 0.61
N GLY A 403 10.63 5.29 -0.72
CA GLY A 403 11.51 5.99 -1.66
C GLY A 403 12.96 5.49 -1.74
N ASP A 404 13.26 4.24 -1.35
CA ASP A 404 14.57 3.62 -1.58
C ASP A 404 14.74 3.20 -3.05
N PRO A 405 15.87 3.49 -3.72
CA PRO A 405 16.07 3.17 -5.14
C PRO A 405 16.53 1.74 -5.41
N ASN A 406 16.97 1.00 -4.40
CA ASN A 406 17.67 -0.27 -4.60
C ASN A 406 16.81 -1.47 -4.21
N GLN A 407 15.99 -1.33 -3.16
CA GLN A 407 15.15 -2.43 -2.65
C GLN A 407 13.68 -2.03 -2.61
N SER A 408 12.80 -2.89 -3.12
CA SER A 408 11.35 -2.73 -2.96
C SER A 408 10.83 -3.40 -1.68
N ASN A 409 9.80 -2.82 -1.08
CA ASN A 409 8.94 -3.58 -0.18
C ASN A 409 7.94 -4.38 -1.02
N THR A 410 7.78 -5.65 -0.66
CA THR A 410 7.09 -6.64 -1.49
C THR A 410 6.29 -7.60 -0.64
N VAL A 411 5.10 -7.97 -1.11
CA VAL A 411 4.33 -9.11 -0.62
C VAL A 411 4.15 -10.10 -1.76
N ILE A 412 4.33 -11.40 -1.49
CA ILE A 412 3.99 -12.49 -2.41
C ILE A 412 3.02 -13.42 -1.70
N ILE A 413 1.91 -13.75 -2.35
CA ILE A 413 0.88 -14.66 -1.83
C ILE A 413 0.78 -15.89 -2.72
N GLU A 414 0.88 -17.07 -2.12
CA GLU A 414 0.54 -18.35 -2.75
C GLU A 414 -0.97 -18.57 -2.70
N HIS A 415 -1.55 -18.96 -3.84
CA HIS A 415 -2.96 -19.25 -4.01
C HIS A 415 -3.17 -20.70 -4.42
N ALA A 416 -4.20 -21.31 -3.82
CA ALA A 416 -4.71 -22.59 -4.30
C ALA A 416 -5.39 -22.43 -5.64
N ASP A 417 -5.21 -23.42 -6.52
CA ASP A 417 -5.99 -23.54 -7.75
C ASP A 417 -7.46 -23.86 -7.39
N PRO A 418 -8.43 -22.99 -7.71
CA PRO A 418 -9.83 -23.26 -7.41
C PRO A 418 -10.39 -24.51 -8.09
N SER A 419 -9.79 -24.92 -9.22
CA SER A 419 -10.16 -26.13 -9.96
C SER A 419 -9.50 -27.40 -9.41
N VAL A 420 -8.36 -27.24 -8.73
CA VAL A 420 -7.62 -28.32 -8.07
C VAL A 420 -7.19 -27.84 -6.68
N PRO A 421 -8.10 -27.80 -5.68
CA PRO A 421 -7.81 -27.16 -4.39
C PRO A 421 -6.65 -27.78 -3.59
N THR A 422 -6.20 -28.97 -3.98
CA THR A 422 -5.01 -29.64 -3.44
C THR A 422 -3.70 -29.06 -3.98
N ASP A 423 -3.73 -28.35 -5.10
CA ASP A 423 -2.59 -27.61 -5.66
C ASP A 423 -2.58 -26.20 -5.06
N THR A 424 -2.10 -26.11 -3.82
CA THR A 424 -2.24 -24.92 -2.97
C THR A 424 -1.26 -23.79 -3.29
N ASP A 425 -0.31 -24.03 -4.19
CA ASP A 425 0.83 -23.15 -4.48
C ASP A 425 1.16 -23.03 -5.97
N ARG A 426 0.18 -23.32 -6.84
CA ARG A 426 0.32 -23.14 -8.30
C ARG A 426 0.45 -21.67 -8.70
N PHE A 427 -0.44 -20.83 -8.20
CA PHE A 427 -0.50 -19.43 -8.57
C PHE A 427 0.08 -18.56 -7.47
N ARG A 428 0.85 -17.54 -7.86
CA ARG A 428 1.38 -16.54 -6.94
C ARG A 428 1.00 -15.15 -7.39
N SER A 429 0.54 -14.31 -6.48
CA SER A 429 0.40 -12.87 -6.73
C SER A 429 1.56 -12.10 -6.11
N TYR A 430 2.12 -11.19 -6.88
CA TYR A 430 3.24 -10.33 -6.50
C TYR A 430 2.71 -8.89 -6.37
N TYR A 431 3.08 -8.22 -5.28
CA TYR A 431 2.71 -6.83 -5.00
C TYR A 431 3.97 -6.09 -4.58
N LEU A 432 4.48 -5.24 -5.46
CA LEU A 432 5.77 -4.54 -5.30
C LEU A 432 5.56 -3.04 -5.06
N HIS A 433 6.66 -2.38 -4.71
CA HIS A 433 6.76 -0.94 -4.48
C HIS A 433 5.90 -0.44 -3.31
N LEU A 434 5.79 -1.24 -2.26
CA LEU A 434 5.00 -0.88 -1.09
C LEU A 434 5.73 0.09 -0.15
N ASP A 435 4.96 0.76 0.70
CA ASP A 435 5.46 1.69 1.71
C ASP A 435 6.24 1.00 2.84
N GLY A 436 7.13 1.75 3.48
CA GLY A 436 7.94 1.26 4.59
C GLY A 436 8.76 2.34 5.30
N PRO A 437 9.58 1.96 6.30
CA PRO A 437 9.89 0.60 6.70
C PRO A 437 8.82 0.03 7.64
N PHE A 438 8.66 -1.30 7.60
CA PHE A 438 7.74 -2.11 8.38
C PHE A 438 6.32 -1.51 8.43
N GLN A 439 5.76 -1.11 7.27
CA GLN A 439 4.36 -0.67 7.17
C GLN A 439 3.43 -1.77 6.61
N ILE A 440 4.01 -2.85 6.10
CA ILE A 440 3.27 -4.05 5.65
C ILE A 440 2.65 -4.75 6.88
N PRO A 441 1.31 -4.93 6.94
CA PRO A 441 0.63 -5.46 8.11
C PRO A 441 0.62 -6.99 8.18
N VAL A 442 1.09 -7.67 7.14
CA VAL A 442 1.14 -9.14 7.03
C VAL A 442 2.56 -9.67 7.15
N SER A 443 2.69 -10.92 7.56
CA SER A 443 3.97 -11.58 7.78
C SER A 443 4.02 -12.91 7.04
N ARG A 444 5.23 -13.43 6.80
CA ARG A 444 5.42 -14.72 6.14
C ARG A 444 4.68 -15.85 6.86
N GLY A 445 4.01 -16.71 6.11
CA GLY A 445 3.17 -17.79 6.61
C GLY A 445 1.77 -17.36 7.09
N MET A 446 1.45 -16.06 7.06
CA MET A 446 0.13 -15.57 7.44
C MET A 446 -0.89 -15.90 6.35
N PRO A 447 -2.05 -16.50 6.68
CA PRO A 447 -3.14 -16.62 5.73
C PRO A 447 -3.77 -15.26 5.49
N VAL A 448 -4.24 -15.04 4.26
CA VAL A 448 -4.88 -13.81 3.84
C VAL A 448 -6.17 -14.11 3.10
N ILE A 449 -7.15 -13.22 3.26
CA ILE A 449 -8.42 -13.28 2.53
C ILE A 449 -8.48 -12.19 1.47
N THR A 450 -9.25 -12.44 0.43
CA THR A 450 -9.56 -11.48 -0.62
C THR A 450 -10.06 -10.17 -0.02
N GLY A 451 -9.45 -9.06 -0.43
CA GLY A 451 -9.74 -7.72 0.07
C GLY A 451 -8.97 -7.32 1.34
N GLN A 452 -8.18 -8.21 1.94
CA GLN A 452 -7.31 -7.85 3.06
C GLN A 452 -6.22 -6.86 2.63
N ARG A 453 -5.97 -5.82 3.44
CA ARG A 453 -4.87 -4.87 3.20
C ARG A 453 -3.50 -5.55 3.31
N LEU A 454 -2.66 -5.34 2.31
CA LEU A 454 -1.29 -5.84 2.22
C LEU A 454 -0.22 -4.76 2.39
N GLY A 455 -0.59 -3.48 2.25
CA GLY A 455 0.31 -2.34 2.36
C GLY A 455 -0.29 -1.12 1.66
N LEU A 456 0.52 -0.09 1.49
CA LEU A 456 0.18 1.08 0.67
C LEU A 456 1.10 1.17 -0.54
N ILE A 457 0.59 1.72 -1.63
CA ILE A 457 1.38 2.10 -2.81
C ILE A 457 2.44 3.13 -2.40
N ASP A 458 3.66 2.94 -2.87
CA ASP A 458 4.79 3.84 -2.68
C ASP A 458 5.79 3.76 -3.85
N ASP A 459 6.99 4.33 -3.69
CA ASP A 459 8.03 4.46 -4.70
C ASP A 459 9.35 3.77 -4.27
N THR A 460 9.28 2.53 -3.78
CA THR A 460 10.46 1.74 -3.38
C THR A 460 11.02 0.90 -4.53
N GLY A 461 12.31 0.57 -4.53
CA GLY A 461 12.98 -0.19 -5.60
C GLY A 461 13.17 0.62 -6.88
N ASN A 462 13.05 -0.01 -8.04
CA ASN A 462 13.26 0.60 -9.36
C ASN A 462 12.06 1.37 -9.94
N SER A 463 11.03 1.63 -9.13
CA SER A 463 9.87 2.42 -9.54
C SER A 463 10.21 3.87 -9.87
N THR A 464 9.43 4.47 -10.76
CA THR A 464 9.47 5.90 -11.09
C THR A 464 8.17 6.58 -10.64
N GLY A 465 8.16 7.01 -9.39
CA GLY A 465 6.98 7.57 -8.74
C GLY A 465 6.05 6.47 -8.22
N SER A 466 5.12 6.87 -7.35
CA SER A 466 4.32 5.92 -6.59
C SER A 466 3.35 5.14 -7.49
N HIS A 467 3.50 3.83 -7.55
CA HIS A 467 2.61 2.92 -8.26
C HIS A 467 2.70 1.50 -7.68
N LEU A 468 1.70 0.66 -7.93
CA LEU A 468 1.75 -0.77 -7.59
C LEU A 468 2.17 -1.55 -8.83
N HIS A 469 3.29 -2.26 -8.75
CA HIS A 469 3.58 -3.31 -9.71
C HIS A 469 2.95 -4.63 -9.24
N PHE A 470 2.04 -5.18 -10.04
CA PHE A 470 1.23 -6.35 -9.75
C PHE A 470 1.31 -7.39 -10.86
N SER A 471 1.67 -8.61 -10.51
CA SER A 471 1.72 -9.73 -11.46
C SER A 471 1.17 -11.01 -10.83
N ILE A 472 0.75 -11.94 -11.68
CA ILE A 472 0.35 -13.29 -11.29
C ILE A 472 1.27 -14.28 -12.00
N HIS A 473 1.93 -15.16 -11.26
CA HIS A 473 2.80 -16.19 -11.83
C HIS A 473 2.14 -17.56 -11.73
N ASP A 474 2.29 -18.38 -12.77
CA ASP A 474 1.86 -19.78 -12.79
C ASP A 474 3.09 -20.68 -12.79
N ARG A 475 3.29 -21.42 -11.68
CA ARG A 475 4.41 -22.35 -11.50
C ARG A 475 4.48 -23.43 -12.58
N ASN A 476 3.36 -23.79 -13.19
CA ASN A 476 3.32 -24.80 -14.25
C ASN A 476 3.83 -24.27 -15.61
N LEU A 477 4.15 -22.97 -15.69
CA LEU A 477 4.77 -22.34 -16.85
C LEU A 477 6.20 -21.93 -16.48
N PRO A 478 7.19 -22.86 -16.51
CA PRO A 478 8.54 -22.56 -16.10
C PRO A 478 9.19 -21.51 -17.01
N TYR A 479 10.09 -20.71 -16.44
CA TYR A 479 10.92 -19.76 -17.16
C TYR A 479 12.37 -19.87 -16.66
N PRO A 480 13.39 -19.70 -17.52
CA PRO A 480 14.79 -19.82 -17.11
C PRO A 480 15.08 -18.96 -15.87
N ASN A 481 15.72 -19.56 -14.86
CA ASN A 481 16.11 -18.91 -13.60
C ASN A 481 14.95 -18.35 -12.74
N VAL A 482 13.70 -18.70 -13.05
CA VAL A 482 12.51 -18.34 -12.26
C VAL A 482 11.80 -19.61 -11.83
N SER A 483 12.12 -20.05 -10.61
CA SER A 483 11.63 -21.32 -10.05
C SER A 483 10.13 -21.34 -9.77
N GLU A 484 9.53 -20.15 -9.75
CA GLU A 484 8.13 -19.86 -9.45
C GLU A 484 7.22 -19.83 -10.68
N GLY A 485 7.80 -19.97 -11.88
CA GLY A 485 7.11 -19.82 -13.15
C GLY A 485 7.01 -18.36 -13.61
N ARG A 486 6.64 -18.16 -14.88
CA ARG A 486 6.43 -16.82 -15.47
C ARG A 486 5.04 -16.27 -15.17
N SER A 487 4.92 -14.96 -15.34
CA SER A 487 3.67 -14.25 -15.26
C SER A 487 2.66 -14.75 -16.29
N VAL A 488 1.39 -14.73 -15.92
CA VAL A 488 0.22 -15.00 -16.75
C VAL A 488 -0.68 -13.79 -16.75
N ARG A 489 -1.55 -13.68 -17.74
CA ARG A 489 -2.47 -12.55 -17.82
C ARG A 489 -3.37 -12.54 -16.60
N PRO A 490 -3.42 -11.44 -15.83
CA PRO A 490 -4.38 -11.28 -14.75
C PRO A 490 -5.76 -11.03 -15.35
N THR A 491 -6.35 -12.05 -15.97
CA THR A 491 -7.64 -11.98 -16.66
C THR A 491 -8.39 -13.30 -16.49
N PRO A 492 -9.69 -13.27 -16.13
CA PRO A 492 -10.49 -12.07 -15.85
C PRO A 492 -10.09 -11.35 -14.55
N LEU A 493 -10.14 -10.00 -14.53
CA LEU A 493 -9.89 -9.16 -13.36
C LEU A 493 -11.12 -8.30 -13.06
N SER A 494 -11.71 -8.50 -11.88
CA SER A 494 -13.00 -7.90 -11.50
C SER A 494 -14.05 -8.04 -12.61
N GLY A 495 -14.12 -9.23 -13.21
CA GLY A 495 -15.06 -9.58 -14.28
C GLY A 495 -14.70 -9.07 -15.68
N VAL A 496 -13.60 -8.32 -15.84
CA VAL A 496 -13.16 -7.77 -17.12
C VAL A 496 -12.12 -8.68 -17.76
N ARG A 497 -12.25 -8.93 -19.06
CA ARG A 497 -11.23 -9.64 -19.85
C ARG A 497 -10.18 -8.64 -20.36
N LEU A 498 -8.91 -9.02 -20.21
CA LEU A 498 -7.74 -8.23 -20.57
C LEU A 498 -6.83 -9.01 -21.53
N GLY A 499 -7.35 -9.41 -22.68
CA GLY A 499 -6.60 -10.04 -23.78
C GLY A 499 -5.67 -9.08 -24.51
N ASP A 500 -4.96 -9.58 -25.53
CA ASP A 500 -4.02 -8.79 -26.35
C ASP A 500 -4.66 -7.62 -27.09
N GLU A 501 -5.90 -7.81 -27.53
CA GLU A 501 -6.66 -6.80 -28.27
C GLU A 501 -7.51 -5.90 -27.35
N ASP A 502 -7.52 -6.17 -26.04
CA ASP A 502 -8.35 -5.49 -25.05
C ASP A 502 -7.67 -4.24 -24.47
N SER A 503 -6.75 -3.63 -25.22
CA SER A 503 -6.18 -2.33 -24.86
C SER A 503 -7.28 -1.26 -24.78
N GLY A 504 -7.22 -0.43 -23.74
CA GLY A 504 -8.22 0.60 -23.43
C GLY A 504 -9.40 0.11 -22.56
N GLN A 505 -9.49 -1.19 -22.24
CA GLN A 505 -10.56 -1.71 -21.37
C GLN A 505 -10.50 -1.13 -19.96
N CYS A 506 -11.68 -0.86 -19.40
CA CYS A 506 -11.82 -0.29 -18.07
C CYS A 506 -12.07 -1.36 -17.02
N VAL A 507 -11.16 -1.51 -16.05
CA VAL A 507 -11.34 -2.35 -14.87
C VAL A 507 -11.79 -1.48 -13.71
N LEU A 508 -13.07 -1.54 -13.37
CA LEU A 508 -13.58 -0.97 -12.12
C LEU A 508 -13.39 -2.01 -11.00
N SER A 509 -12.69 -1.63 -9.94
CA SER A 509 -12.54 -2.52 -8.80
C SER A 509 -13.85 -2.67 -8.03
N ASP A 510 -14.14 -3.91 -7.70
CA ASP A 510 -15.14 -4.37 -6.75
C ASP A 510 -14.51 -4.98 -5.49
N ASN A 511 -13.20 -4.82 -5.31
CA ASN A 511 -12.47 -5.35 -4.17
C ASN A 511 -12.69 -4.47 -2.93
N VAL A 512 -13.66 -4.83 -2.11
CA VAL A 512 -13.95 -4.12 -0.87
C VAL A 512 -12.85 -4.44 0.13
N GLU A 513 -12.21 -3.39 0.64
CA GLU A 513 -11.22 -3.53 1.69
C GLU A 513 -11.83 -4.22 2.93
N ARG A 514 -11.18 -5.29 3.36
CA ARG A 514 -11.53 -6.07 4.55
C ARG A 514 -10.44 -5.91 5.59
N PHE A 515 -10.89 -5.77 6.83
CA PHE A 515 -10.06 -5.86 8.01
C PHE A 515 -10.37 -7.21 8.68
N PRO A 516 -9.76 -8.32 8.22
CA PRO A 516 -9.87 -9.60 8.88
C PRO A 516 -9.45 -9.47 10.34
N GLY A 517 -10.27 -10.01 11.23
CA GLY A 517 -10.13 -9.79 12.66
C GLY A 517 -11.15 -10.59 13.46
N LEU A 518 -11.04 -10.52 14.78
CA LEU A 518 -12.06 -10.98 15.71
C LEU A 518 -13.19 -9.95 15.78
N ARG A 519 -14.42 -10.38 15.55
CA ARG A 519 -15.62 -9.54 15.69
C ARG A 519 -16.34 -9.90 16.98
N LEU A 520 -16.45 -8.94 17.88
CA LEU A 520 -17.18 -9.08 19.15
C LEU A 520 -18.60 -8.55 18.97
N GLN A 521 -19.59 -9.36 19.33
CA GLN A 521 -21.00 -9.00 19.29
C GLN A 521 -21.68 -9.32 20.62
N PRO A 522 -22.21 -8.31 21.33
CA PRO A 522 -22.09 -6.88 21.05
C PRO A 522 -20.64 -6.38 21.27
N SER A 523 -20.28 -5.22 20.71
CA SER A 523 -18.99 -4.53 21.00
C SER A 523 -18.99 -3.77 22.32
N VAL A 524 -20.16 -3.60 22.93
CA VAL A 524 -20.38 -3.10 24.29
C VAL A 524 -21.42 -3.97 24.99
N ALA A 525 -21.07 -4.58 26.12
CA ALA A 525 -22.00 -5.30 26.98
C ALA A 525 -22.70 -4.31 27.93
N ASN A 526 -23.90 -3.89 27.56
CA ASN A 526 -24.72 -2.98 28.36
C ASN A 526 -25.75 -3.76 29.20
N PHE A 527 -25.47 -3.89 30.49
CA PHE A 527 -26.28 -4.59 31.47
C PHE A 527 -27.54 -3.81 31.88
N GLY A 528 -27.65 -2.54 31.49
CA GLY A 528 -28.72 -1.66 31.93
C GLY A 528 -28.70 -1.45 33.44
N SER A 529 -29.90 -1.29 34.02
CA SER A 529 -30.06 -1.10 35.46
C SER A 529 -30.32 -2.43 36.18
N VAL A 530 -29.54 -2.71 37.22
CA VAL A 530 -29.63 -3.92 38.05
C VAL A 530 -29.68 -3.49 39.52
N ALA A 531 -30.57 -4.06 40.34
CA ALA A 531 -30.63 -3.69 41.76
C ALA A 531 -29.35 -4.14 42.50
N PRO A 532 -28.89 -3.41 43.54
CA PRO A 532 -27.89 -3.95 44.47
C PRO A 532 -28.32 -5.33 44.97
N ASP A 533 -27.35 -6.23 45.16
CA ASP A 533 -27.54 -7.65 45.51
C ASP A 533 -28.17 -8.56 44.44
N HIS A 534 -28.51 -8.02 43.27
CA HIS A 534 -28.84 -8.81 42.08
C HIS A 534 -27.69 -8.82 41.08
N SER A 535 -27.74 -9.75 40.14
CA SER A 535 -26.84 -9.73 38.99
C SER A 535 -27.57 -9.90 37.68
N ARG A 536 -26.97 -9.39 36.61
CA ARG A 536 -27.40 -9.66 35.24
C ARG A 536 -26.24 -10.20 34.45
N THR A 537 -26.48 -11.26 33.70
CA THR A 537 -25.50 -11.87 32.79
C THR A 537 -25.85 -11.54 31.35
N LEU A 538 -24.84 -11.27 30.54
CA LEU A 538 -24.92 -11.11 29.09
C LEU A 538 -23.94 -12.05 28.41
N THR A 539 -24.32 -12.54 27.25
CA THR A 539 -23.47 -13.35 26.38
C THR A 539 -22.82 -12.45 25.33
N VAL A 540 -21.52 -12.63 25.12
CA VAL A 540 -20.76 -12.00 24.04
C VAL A 540 -20.29 -13.09 23.10
N THR A 541 -20.57 -12.92 21.81
CA THR A 541 -20.11 -13.79 20.74
C THR A 541 -18.85 -13.20 20.11
N ALA A 542 -17.79 -14.01 20.01
CA ALA A 542 -16.57 -13.69 19.30
C ALA A 542 -16.50 -14.54 18.02
N LYS A 543 -16.63 -13.87 16.86
CA LYS A 543 -16.54 -14.52 15.55
C LYS A 543 -15.16 -14.29 14.93
N ASN A 544 -14.50 -15.36 14.53
CA ASN A 544 -13.21 -15.28 13.86
C ASN A 544 -13.39 -15.09 12.35
N THR A 545 -12.90 -13.95 11.84
CA THR A 545 -12.89 -13.64 10.40
C THR A 545 -11.47 -13.43 9.85
N THR A 546 -10.47 -13.98 10.52
CA THR A 546 -9.05 -13.67 10.27
C THR A 546 -8.43 -14.44 9.11
N GLY A 547 -9.10 -15.46 8.58
CA GLY A 547 -8.51 -16.39 7.61
C GLY A 547 -7.68 -17.50 8.27
N ALA A 548 -7.29 -17.35 9.54
CA ALA A 548 -6.53 -18.34 10.33
C ALA A 548 -7.40 -18.94 11.45
N THR A 549 -6.94 -20.03 12.06
CA THR A 549 -7.39 -20.41 13.40
C THR A 549 -6.78 -19.42 14.41
N VAL A 550 -7.60 -18.91 15.34
CA VAL A 550 -7.14 -17.96 16.37
C VAL A 550 -7.43 -18.49 17.76
N THR A 551 -6.60 -18.11 18.72
CA THR A 551 -6.85 -18.36 20.14
C THR A 551 -7.12 -17.04 20.83
N ILE A 552 -8.30 -16.92 21.45
CA ILE A 552 -8.61 -15.80 22.35
C ILE A 552 -8.28 -16.19 23.79
N SER A 553 -7.69 -15.27 24.52
CA SER A 553 -7.31 -15.47 25.92
C SER A 553 -7.55 -14.21 26.74
N PHE A 554 -8.07 -14.36 27.95
CA PHE A 554 -8.07 -13.30 28.97
C PHE A 554 -8.33 -13.90 30.36
N PRO A 555 -7.71 -13.33 31.41
CA PRO A 555 -7.85 -13.84 32.77
C PRO A 555 -9.26 -13.58 33.32
N ALA A 556 -9.65 -14.36 34.34
CA ALA A 556 -10.87 -14.12 35.09
C ALA A 556 -10.81 -12.76 35.81
N SER A 557 -11.95 -12.08 35.91
CA SER A 557 -12.11 -10.93 36.79
C SER A 557 -11.91 -11.32 38.26
N SER A 558 -11.61 -10.35 39.14
CA SER A 558 -11.64 -10.58 40.59
C SER A 558 -13.02 -11.11 41.04
N PRO A 559 -13.09 -12.09 41.97
CA PRO A 559 -14.37 -12.60 42.48
C PRO A 559 -15.26 -11.53 43.12
N ASN A 560 -14.65 -10.43 43.58
CA ASN A 560 -15.34 -9.30 44.20
C ASN A 560 -15.52 -8.10 43.25
N ALA A 561 -15.14 -8.23 41.98
CA ALA A 561 -15.34 -7.17 40.99
C ALA A 561 -16.84 -6.95 40.71
N ILE A 562 -17.17 -5.73 40.30
CA ILE A 562 -18.53 -5.35 39.93
C ILE A 562 -18.91 -5.95 38.58
N PHE A 563 -17.99 -5.97 37.61
CA PHE A 563 -18.12 -6.80 36.42
C PHE A 563 -17.33 -8.09 36.62
N ARG A 564 -17.96 -9.23 36.30
CA ARG A 564 -17.38 -10.55 36.51
C ARG A 564 -17.42 -11.40 35.25
N TRP A 565 -16.38 -12.20 35.07
CA TRP A 565 -16.26 -13.17 33.99
C TRP A 565 -15.26 -14.26 34.35
N ALA A 566 -15.44 -15.44 33.76
CA ALA A 566 -14.48 -16.54 33.88
C ALA A 566 -13.26 -16.32 33.00
N ALA A 567 -12.14 -16.96 33.33
CA ALA A 567 -10.98 -16.99 32.45
C ALA A 567 -11.36 -17.69 31.14
N VAL A 568 -11.03 -17.07 30.02
CA VAL A 568 -11.27 -17.61 28.69
C VAL A 568 -9.94 -17.96 28.06
N ASN A 569 -9.85 -19.18 27.54
CA ASN A 569 -8.81 -19.63 26.62
C ASN A 569 -9.50 -20.57 25.62
N ARG A 570 -9.73 -20.08 24.40
CA ARG A 570 -10.55 -20.76 23.39
C ARG A 570 -9.93 -20.62 22.01
N VAL A 571 -9.84 -21.75 21.33
CA VAL A 571 -9.48 -21.83 19.92
C VAL A 571 -10.75 -21.65 19.08
N ILE A 572 -10.69 -20.75 18.08
CA ILE A 572 -11.77 -20.46 17.15
C ILE A 572 -11.23 -20.67 15.75
N LEU A 573 -11.78 -21.66 15.03
CA LEU A 573 -11.45 -21.89 13.62
C LEU A 573 -11.87 -20.70 12.75
N ASN A 574 -11.25 -20.51 11.59
CA ASN A 574 -11.68 -19.46 10.67
C ASN A 574 -13.16 -19.61 10.29
N GLY A 575 -13.92 -18.52 10.33
CA GLY A 575 -15.36 -18.49 10.07
C GLY A 575 -16.23 -18.98 11.23
N ALA A 576 -15.64 -19.64 12.24
CA ALA A 576 -16.36 -20.10 13.44
C ALA A 576 -16.55 -18.97 14.46
N GLU A 577 -17.39 -19.25 15.45
CA GLU A 577 -17.66 -18.35 16.57
C GLU A 577 -17.63 -19.11 17.89
N THR A 578 -17.31 -18.38 18.96
CA THR A 578 -17.43 -18.86 20.34
C THR A 578 -18.17 -17.81 21.16
N SER A 579 -18.71 -18.20 22.31
CA SER A 579 -19.39 -17.27 23.20
C SER A 579 -18.86 -17.40 24.63
N PHE A 580 -18.87 -16.29 25.37
CA PHE A 580 -18.54 -16.23 26.78
C PHE A 580 -19.51 -15.30 27.51
N GLU A 581 -19.66 -15.53 28.81
CA GLU A 581 -20.59 -14.79 29.65
C GLU A 581 -19.87 -13.77 30.50
N LEU A 582 -20.51 -12.61 30.66
CA LEU A 582 -20.11 -11.53 31.53
C LEU A 582 -21.27 -11.23 32.46
N SER A 583 -21.03 -10.98 33.74
CA SER A 583 -22.08 -10.60 34.70
C SER A 583 -21.77 -9.28 35.40
N PHE A 584 -22.82 -8.53 35.72
CA PHE A 584 -22.74 -7.27 36.46
C PHE A 584 -23.40 -7.43 37.82
N HIS A 585 -22.68 -7.10 38.90
CA HIS A 585 -23.02 -7.25 40.30
C HIS A 585 -22.85 -5.90 41.02
N PRO A 586 -23.81 -4.96 40.89
CA PRO A 586 -23.71 -3.66 41.54
C PRO A 586 -23.76 -3.78 43.06
N ILE A 587 -22.92 -2.98 43.74
CA ILE A 587 -22.90 -2.83 45.21
C ILE A 587 -23.46 -1.49 45.67
N ASP A 588 -23.68 -0.57 44.73
CA ASP A 588 -24.27 0.74 44.94
C ASP A 588 -25.02 1.17 43.67
N ASN A 589 -25.65 2.33 43.73
CA ASN A 589 -26.54 2.83 42.68
C ASN A 589 -25.83 3.63 41.58
N ALA A 590 -24.50 3.68 41.57
CA ALA A 590 -23.75 4.46 40.61
C ALA A 590 -23.52 3.70 39.29
N ILE A 591 -23.36 4.47 38.21
CA ILE A 591 -23.02 3.96 36.88
C ILE A 591 -21.57 3.44 36.91
N ARG A 592 -21.33 2.29 36.31
CA ARG A 592 -20.01 1.69 36.15
C ARG A 592 -19.70 1.50 34.67
N ARG A 593 -18.49 1.92 34.28
CA ARG A 593 -17.92 1.74 32.96
C ARG A 593 -16.56 1.07 33.11
N GLU A 594 -16.33 0.02 32.35
CA GLU A 594 -15.04 -0.68 32.30
C GLU A 594 -14.74 -1.11 30.85
N THR A 595 -13.50 -1.45 30.55
CA THR A 595 -13.11 -2.04 29.27
C THR A 595 -12.46 -3.39 29.52
N LEU A 596 -13.08 -4.46 29.03
CA LEU A 596 -12.46 -5.78 28.99
C LEU A 596 -11.51 -5.83 27.79
N ARG A 597 -10.23 -6.09 28.06
CA ARG A 597 -9.21 -6.29 27.04
C ARG A 597 -9.10 -7.78 26.72
N ILE A 598 -9.43 -8.13 25.49
CA ILE A 598 -9.41 -9.50 24.96
C ILE A 598 -8.16 -9.65 24.11
N THR A 599 -7.26 -10.56 24.48
CA THR A 599 -6.08 -10.83 23.69
C THR A 599 -6.37 -11.98 22.73
N SER A 600 -5.91 -11.85 21.49
CA SER A 600 -6.02 -12.86 20.43
C SER A 600 -4.65 -13.11 19.78
N THR A 601 -4.47 -14.29 19.19
CA THR A 601 -3.28 -14.64 18.38
C THR A 601 -3.29 -14.02 16.99
N ASP A 602 -4.39 -13.38 16.57
CA ASP A 602 -4.41 -12.65 15.30
C ASP A 602 -3.81 -11.24 15.40
N PRO A 603 -3.31 -10.67 14.30
CA PRO A 603 -2.66 -9.35 14.34
C PRO A 603 -3.55 -8.16 14.71
N GLY A 604 -4.88 -8.30 14.71
CA GLY A 604 -5.81 -7.25 15.16
C GLY A 604 -5.99 -7.18 16.68
N SER A 605 -5.35 -8.09 17.42
CA SER A 605 -5.26 -8.06 18.88
C SER A 605 -4.54 -6.79 19.40
N PRO A 606 -4.72 -6.37 20.66
CA PRO A 606 -5.80 -6.76 21.55
C PRO A 606 -7.11 -6.05 21.18
N TYR A 607 -8.22 -6.77 21.36
CA TYR A 607 -9.58 -6.25 21.18
C TYR A 607 -10.10 -5.63 22.48
N ALA A 608 -10.86 -4.54 22.37
CA ALA A 608 -11.52 -3.89 23.50
C ALA A 608 -13.03 -4.14 23.46
N LEU A 609 -13.59 -4.58 24.58
CA LEU A 609 -15.03 -4.72 24.79
C LEU A 609 -15.46 -3.75 25.89
N GLY A 610 -16.36 -2.82 25.59
CA GLY A 610 -16.92 -1.92 26.59
C GLY A 610 -17.89 -2.64 27.53
N LEU A 611 -17.82 -2.37 28.83
CA LEU A 611 -18.76 -2.85 29.84
C LEU A 611 -19.50 -1.66 30.46
N LEU A 612 -20.82 -1.74 30.56
CA LEU A 612 -21.66 -0.68 31.10
C LEU A 612 -22.80 -1.25 31.95
N GLY A 613 -22.97 -0.77 33.18
CA GLY A 613 -24.08 -1.15 34.05
C GLY A 613 -24.36 -0.09 35.11
N LYS A 614 -25.57 -0.09 35.68
CA LYS A 614 -26.01 0.86 36.73
C LYS A 614 -26.74 0.14 37.87
N GLY A 615 -26.49 0.53 39.11
CA GLY A 615 -27.28 0.09 40.27
C GLY A 615 -28.62 0.84 40.40
N VAL A 616 -29.72 0.15 40.74
CA VAL A 616 -31.06 0.78 40.90
C VAL A 616 -31.22 1.40 42.31
N GLY A 617 -31.49 2.73 42.40
CA GLY A 617 -32.10 3.33 43.61
C GLY A 617 -31.40 4.52 44.31
N GLY A 618 -30.68 5.40 43.61
CA GLY A 618 -30.09 6.61 44.23
C GLY A 618 -30.24 7.84 43.34
N LEU A 619 -31.22 8.70 43.70
CA LEU A 619 -31.72 9.92 43.05
C LEU A 619 -32.57 9.73 41.78
N GLN A 620 -33.61 10.58 41.67
CA GLN A 620 -34.65 10.61 40.63
C GLN A 620 -34.10 10.43 39.21
N PRO A 621 -34.89 9.84 38.29
CA PRO A 621 -34.43 9.53 36.95
C PRO A 621 -34.07 10.83 36.22
N GLU A 622 -32.79 11.02 35.91
CA GLU A 622 -32.50 11.67 34.64
C GLU A 622 -33.01 10.74 33.53
N PRO A 623 -33.57 11.30 32.45
CA PRO A 623 -34.20 10.50 31.40
C PRO A 623 -33.21 9.46 30.92
N ASP A 624 -33.69 8.22 30.69
CA ASP A 624 -32.90 7.13 30.13
C ASP A 624 -31.90 7.68 29.12
N GLU A 625 -30.60 7.51 29.37
CA GLU A 625 -29.59 7.81 28.35
C GLU A 625 -29.87 6.83 27.21
N GLN A 626 -30.66 7.32 26.27
CA GLN A 626 -31.09 6.64 25.06
C GLN A 626 -29.85 5.96 24.47
N PRO A 627 -29.91 4.65 24.11
CA PRO A 627 -28.75 3.96 23.55
C PRO A 627 -28.13 4.86 22.49
N LEU A 628 -26.81 5.10 22.61
CA LEU A 628 -26.10 6.02 21.74
C LEU A 628 -26.48 5.70 20.29
N PRO A 629 -26.93 6.70 19.51
CA PRO A 629 -27.37 6.47 18.15
C PRO A 629 -26.33 5.64 17.40
N THR A 630 -26.72 4.53 16.79
CA THR A 630 -25.81 3.75 15.94
C THR A 630 -25.58 4.41 14.58
N ALA A 631 -26.27 5.52 14.31
CA ALA A 631 -26.25 6.29 13.08
C ALA A 631 -25.78 7.74 13.33
N LEU A 632 -25.15 8.34 12.32
CA LEU A 632 -24.92 9.78 12.29
C LEU A 632 -26.25 10.54 12.23
N GLN A 633 -26.32 11.67 12.92
CA GLN A 633 -27.50 12.53 12.90
C GLN A 633 -27.30 13.67 11.91
N PHE A 634 -28.31 13.93 11.08
CA PHE A 634 -28.29 14.94 10.03
C PHE A 634 -29.29 16.04 10.37
N SER A 635 -28.81 17.28 10.44
CA SER A 635 -29.63 18.46 10.74
C SER A 635 -29.39 19.58 9.72
N PRO A 636 -30.42 20.07 9.00
CA PRO A 636 -31.80 19.58 9.02
C PRO A 636 -31.93 18.14 8.49
N ALA A 637 -33.01 17.45 8.87
CA ALA A 637 -33.28 16.11 8.37
C ALA A 637 -33.52 16.14 6.83
N PRO A 638 -32.97 15.19 6.06
CA PRO A 638 -33.25 15.09 4.63
C PRO A 638 -34.75 14.86 4.34
N PRO A 639 -35.30 15.34 3.22
CA PRO A 639 -34.62 16.10 2.15
C PRO A 639 -34.32 17.55 2.54
N ILE A 640 -33.25 18.12 1.99
CA ILE A 640 -32.91 19.54 2.15
C ILE A 640 -33.55 20.34 1.01
N SER A 641 -34.48 21.23 1.36
CA SER A 641 -35.13 22.12 0.39
C SER A 641 -34.53 23.53 0.41
N PHE A 642 -34.16 24.01 -0.77
CA PHE A 642 -33.70 25.37 -1.02
C PHE A 642 -34.84 26.33 -1.35
N GLY A 643 -36.06 25.81 -1.54
CA GLY A 643 -37.22 26.61 -1.94
C GLY A 643 -37.07 27.18 -3.35
N SER A 644 -37.71 28.33 -3.58
CA SER A 644 -37.65 29.06 -4.84
C SER A 644 -36.48 30.05 -4.83
N VAL A 645 -35.52 29.88 -5.74
CA VAL A 645 -34.34 30.74 -5.88
C VAL A 645 -34.30 31.31 -7.29
N ALA A 646 -34.11 32.61 -7.46
CA ALA A 646 -34.10 33.24 -8.78
C ALA A 646 -32.98 32.70 -9.69
N VAL A 647 -33.24 32.49 -10.98
CA VAL A 647 -32.19 32.08 -11.94
C VAL A 647 -31.07 33.13 -11.94
N GLY A 648 -29.82 32.67 -11.84
CA GLY A 648 -28.64 33.53 -11.70
C GLY A 648 -28.35 34.02 -10.28
N SER A 649 -29.23 33.73 -9.31
CA SER A 649 -28.97 33.90 -7.86
C SER A 649 -28.55 32.60 -7.21
N THR A 650 -28.14 32.65 -5.94
CA THR A 650 -27.76 31.47 -5.17
C THR A 650 -28.46 31.42 -3.82
N ALA A 651 -28.64 30.21 -3.28
CA ALA A 651 -29.02 30.01 -1.89
C ALA A 651 -28.15 28.94 -1.25
N THR A 652 -27.61 29.22 -0.07
CA THR A 652 -26.77 28.27 0.67
C THR A 652 -27.51 27.76 1.90
N ARG A 653 -27.42 26.45 2.14
CA ARG A 653 -27.93 25.78 3.33
C ARG A 653 -26.80 24.99 3.97
N THR A 654 -26.76 24.97 5.29
CA THR A 654 -25.78 24.19 6.04
C THR A 654 -26.42 22.88 6.50
N LEU A 655 -25.81 21.75 6.10
CA LEU A 655 -26.08 20.44 6.67
C LEU A 655 -25.07 20.17 7.76
N THR A 656 -25.54 19.83 8.96
CA THR A 656 -24.69 19.41 10.08
C THR A 656 -24.79 17.91 10.25
N ILE A 657 -23.64 17.24 10.20
CA ILE A 657 -23.48 15.84 10.59
C ILE A 657 -22.98 15.82 12.04
N SER A 658 -23.82 15.33 12.96
CA SER A 658 -23.46 15.20 14.38
C SER A 658 -23.12 13.74 14.71
N ASN A 659 -21.97 13.53 15.35
CA ASN A 659 -21.56 12.21 15.80
C ASN A 659 -21.87 12.00 17.29
N LYS A 660 -22.95 11.26 17.56
CA LYS A 660 -23.35 10.83 18.90
C LYS A 660 -23.20 9.32 19.11
N THR A 661 -22.41 8.62 18.28
CA THR A 661 -22.36 7.15 18.25
C THR A 661 -21.48 6.50 19.32
N GLY A 662 -20.78 7.31 20.14
CA GLY A 662 -19.86 6.83 21.18
C GLY A 662 -18.44 6.52 20.71
N ALA A 663 -18.17 6.55 19.40
CA ALA A 663 -16.84 6.36 18.82
C ALA A 663 -16.55 7.41 17.76
N SER A 664 -15.28 7.59 17.39
CA SER A 664 -14.93 8.39 16.20
C SER A 664 -15.44 7.68 14.95
N VAL A 665 -16.17 8.39 14.09
CA VAL A 665 -16.75 7.83 12.86
C VAL A 665 -15.99 8.40 11.68
N ALA A 666 -15.40 7.51 10.86
CA ALA A 666 -14.84 7.94 9.58
C ALA A 666 -16.00 8.25 8.63
N VAL A 667 -15.97 9.43 8.02
CA VAL A 667 -16.99 9.96 7.14
C VAL A 667 -16.32 10.44 5.86
N SER A 668 -16.85 10.01 4.72
CA SER A 668 -16.43 10.48 3.42
C SER A 668 -17.62 10.76 2.51
N TYR A 669 -17.51 11.84 1.74
CA TYR A 669 -18.43 12.14 0.66
C TYR A 669 -17.71 12.94 -0.42
N PRO A 670 -17.98 12.64 -1.71
CA PRO A 670 -17.32 13.31 -2.82
C PRO A 670 -17.87 14.73 -3.02
N ALA A 671 -17.15 15.53 -3.78
CA ALA A 671 -17.68 16.77 -4.37
C ALA A 671 -18.85 16.44 -5.32
N PRO A 672 -19.77 17.38 -5.59
CA PRO A 672 -20.93 17.14 -6.44
C PRO A 672 -20.54 16.74 -7.87
N PRO A 673 -21.44 16.06 -8.61
CA PRO A 673 -21.24 15.77 -10.02
C PRO A 673 -20.97 17.04 -10.83
N THR A 674 -20.19 16.89 -11.90
CA THR A 674 -19.93 17.96 -12.87
C THR A 674 -21.26 18.46 -13.45
N PHE A 675 -21.45 19.79 -13.50
CA PHE A 675 -22.69 20.46 -13.90
C PHE A 675 -23.89 20.32 -12.93
N SER A 676 -23.66 19.85 -11.69
CA SER A 676 -24.68 19.93 -10.64
C SER A 676 -25.04 21.39 -10.34
N VAL A 677 -26.33 21.67 -10.21
CA VAL A 677 -26.84 22.96 -9.70
C VAL A 677 -26.72 23.07 -8.17
N PHE A 678 -26.27 22.01 -7.49
CA PHE A 678 -25.92 21.98 -6.07
C PHE A 678 -24.39 21.83 -5.92
N GLU A 679 -23.77 22.70 -5.13
CA GLU A 679 -22.32 22.79 -4.91
C GLU A 679 -21.97 22.54 -3.43
N TRP A 680 -20.95 21.74 -3.15
CA TRP A 680 -20.35 21.53 -1.81
C TRP A 680 -18.91 21.03 -1.95
N SER A 681 -18.12 21.10 -0.89
CA SER A 681 -16.73 20.59 -0.87
C SER A 681 -16.68 19.12 -0.48
N ALA A 682 -15.79 18.34 -1.10
CA ALA A 682 -15.53 16.97 -0.69
C ALA A 682 -14.98 16.92 0.74
N PHE A 683 -15.29 15.84 1.47
CA PHE A 683 -14.73 15.60 2.78
C PHE A 683 -14.28 14.15 2.89
N ASN A 684 -13.11 13.95 3.49
CA ASN A 684 -12.64 12.66 3.95
C ASN A 684 -11.92 12.88 5.28
N GLY A 685 -12.53 12.40 6.36
CA GLY A 685 -12.00 12.61 7.69
C GLY A 685 -12.78 11.84 8.73
N ALA A 686 -12.42 12.04 9.99
CA ALA A 686 -13.15 11.45 11.11
C ALA A 686 -13.88 12.54 11.88
N ILE A 687 -15.13 12.29 12.24
CA ILE A 687 -15.88 13.12 13.18
C ILE A 687 -15.73 12.44 14.54
N ALA A 688 -15.03 13.07 15.48
CA ALA A 688 -14.86 12.53 16.83
C ALA A 688 -16.22 12.40 17.55
N HIS A 689 -16.29 11.57 18.60
CA HIS A 689 -17.51 11.50 19.42
C HIS A 689 -17.82 12.88 20.02
N ASN A 690 -19.10 13.27 19.95
CA ASN A 690 -19.61 14.61 20.31
C ASN A 690 -19.11 15.76 19.44
N ALA A 691 -18.35 15.50 18.38
CA ALA A 691 -18.02 16.51 17.38
C ALA A 691 -19.07 16.56 16.27
N GLU A 692 -19.06 17.68 15.54
CA GLU A 692 -19.94 17.91 14.41
C GLU A 692 -19.11 18.34 13.21
N HIS A 693 -19.60 17.99 12.02
CA HIS A 693 -19.05 18.44 10.76
C HIS A 693 -20.13 19.17 9.96
N ARG A 694 -19.80 20.36 9.46
CA ARG A 694 -20.73 21.22 8.72
C ARG A 694 -20.39 21.22 7.24
N ILE A 695 -21.42 21.00 6.43
CA ILE A 695 -21.35 21.05 4.98
C ILE A 695 -22.15 22.25 4.52
N GLU A 696 -21.52 23.18 3.82
CA GLU A 696 -22.23 24.24 3.13
C GLU A 696 -22.60 23.75 1.73
N ILE A 697 -23.91 23.68 1.47
CA ILE A 697 -24.45 23.25 0.19
C ILE A 697 -25.10 24.47 -0.47
N THR A 698 -24.64 24.83 -1.66
CA THR A 698 -25.12 26.00 -2.41
C THR A 698 -25.92 25.57 -3.62
N PHE A 699 -27.16 26.02 -3.73
CA PHE A 699 -28.02 25.83 -4.90
C PHE A 699 -27.94 27.04 -5.84
N ARG A 700 -27.66 26.78 -7.12
CA ARG A 700 -27.55 27.76 -8.21
C ARG A 700 -28.47 27.34 -9.38
N PRO A 701 -29.76 27.74 -9.39
CA PRO A 701 -30.67 27.35 -10.47
C PRO A 701 -30.27 27.98 -11.80
N ALA A 702 -30.14 27.13 -12.83
CA ALA A 702 -29.91 27.56 -14.22
C ALA A 702 -31.21 27.67 -15.04
N THR A 703 -32.33 27.12 -14.54
CA THR A 703 -33.65 27.15 -15.19
C THR A 703 -34.76 27.35 -14.16
N THR A 704 -36.00 27.57 -14.60
CA THR A 704 -37.19 27.67 -13.74
C THR A 704 -37.75 26.30 -13.30
N ALA A 705 -37.16 25.20 -13.75
CA ALA A 705 -37.60 23.85 -13.41
C ALA A 705 -37.22 23.45 -11.97
N ILE A 706 -37.86 22.39 -11.47
CA ILE A 706 -37.49 21.75 -10.20
C ILE A 706 -36.19 20.98 -10.41
N ALA A 707 -35.16 21.31 -9.64
CA ALA A 707 -33.91 20.59 -9.55
C ALA A 707 -33.94 19.58 -8.40
N ARG A 708 -33.51 18.35 -8.67
CA ARG A 708 -33.32 17.27 -7.69
C ARG A 708 -31.85 16.86 -7.72
N GLY A 709 -31.27 16.64 -6.54
CA GLY A 709 -29.90 16.15 -6.39
C GLY A 709 -29.80 15.25 -5.17
N SER A 710 -28.65 14.62 -4.99
CA SER A 710 -28.39 13.77 -3.83
C SER A 710 -26.94 13.90 -3.38
N LEU A 711 -26.72 14.03 -2.09
CA LEU A 711 -25.42 13.90 -1.43
C LEU A 711 -25.35 12.56 -0.71
N THR A 712 -24.49 11.66 -1.17
CA THR A 712 -24.27 10.35 -0.53
C THR A 712 -23.12 10.45 0.46
N VAL A 713 -23.42 10.22 1.74
CA VAL A 713 -22.46 10.23 2.85
C VAL A 713 -22.15 8.79 3.26
N THR A 714 -20.91 8.37 3.02
CA THR A 714 -20.39 7.08 3.46
C THR A 714 -19.77 7.25 4.84
N SER A 715 -20.07 6.32 5.75
CA SER A 715 -19.44 6.26 7.06
C SER A 715 -19.14 4.83 7.51
N THR A 716 -18.43 4.70 8.63
CA THR A 716 -18.21 3.41 9.30
C THR A 716 -19.39 2.98 10.19
N THR A 717 -20.51 3.72 10.20
CA THR A 717 -21.73 3.33 10.93
C THR A 717 -22.57 2.31 10.16
N PRO A 718 -23.36 1.44 10.84
CA PRO A 718 -24.25 0.48 10.16
C PRO A 718 -25.31 1.09 9.24
N SER A 719 -25.66 2.37 9.43
CA SER A 719 -26.60 3.12 8.58
C SER A 719 -25.96 3.67 7.30
N SER A 720 -24.71 3.33 7.03
CA SER A 720 -23.98 3.75 5.83
C SER A 720 -24.32 2.89 4.60
N PRO A 721 -24.37 3.47 3.38
CA PRO A 721 -24.30 4.91 3.10
C PRO A 721 -25.64 5.60 3.40
N MET A 722 -25.58 6.86 3.85
CA MET A 722 -26.77 7.72 3.99
C MET A 722 -26.92 8.60 2.74
N VAL A 723 -28.11 8.63 2.14
CA VAL A 723 -28.42 9.50 1.00
C VAL A 723 -29.21 10.72 1.48
N VAL A 724 -28.68 11.91 1.21
CA VAL A 724 -29.32 13.19 1.52
C VAL A 724 -29.89 13.78 0.23
N ASP A 725 -31.21 13.68 0.07
CA ASP A 725 -31.91 14.27 -1.06
C ASP A 725 -31.91 15.80 -0.99
N LEU A 726 -31.66 16.45 -2.13
CA LEU A 726 -31.63 17.90 -2.31
C LEU A 726 -32.72 18.33 -3.28
N LEU A 727 -33.46 19.39 -2.95
CA LEU A 727 -34.54 19.93 -3.75
C LEU A 727 -34.46 21.45 -3.86
N GLY A 728 -34.59 22.00 -5.06
CA GLY A 728 -34.70 23.43 -5.29
C GLY A 728 -35.52 23.73 -6.55
N LYS A 729 -36.08 24.93 -6.66
CA LYS A 729 -36.82 25.36 -7.87
C LYS A 729 -36.35 26.76 -8.29
N GLY A 730 -36.27 27.02 -9.60
CA GLY A 730 -36.24 28.39 -10.10
C GLY A 730 -37.60 29.10 -9.90
N PRO A 731 -37.70 30.44 -10.05
CA PRO A 731 -38.92 31.17 -9.71
C PRO A 731 -40.07 30.87 -10.70
N GLY A 732 -41.27 30.67 -10.14
CA GLY A 732 -42.54 30.44 -10.85
C GLY A 732 -43.48 29.60 -9.97
N GLY A 733 -44.73 30.01 -9.75
CA GLY A 733 -45.70 29.31 -8.89
C GLY A 733 -46.00 27.87 -9.32
N PHE A 734 -46.71 27.11 -8.48
CA PHE A 734 -47.25 25.80 -8.88
C PHE A 734 -48.24 25.94 -10.03
#